data_AF-A0A9C8M205-F1
#
_entry.id   AF-A0A9C8M205-F1
#
_cell.length_a   1.000
_cell.length_b   1.000
_cell.length_c   1.000
_cell.angle_alpha   90.00
_cell.angle_beta   90.00
_cell.angle_gamma   90.00
#
_symmetry.space_group_name_H-M   'P 1'
#
loop_
_entity.id
_entity.type
_entity.pdbx_description
1 polymer ?
#
loop_
_entity_poly.entity_id
_entity_poly.type
_entity_poly.pdbx_seq_one_letter_code
_entity_poly.pdbx_strand_id
1 'polypeptide(L)'
;MNRWTVVLAAMLFTAIVAMGCSGSGAPVDPGHDMTPGTQAITDSSNNTYLWGYYDVTIDTTSGEIAAVPNRTTQFAANVVTFLNGNPTAMSFIMNNMDSSDPTKITVDIDVALTHPFPGMPQFNGYDVRGVFMGNGTGSMKYNSSLKYPVFGTDQAMMANPSTTYGAPDGYTRWFNAPEFTIPGVLGYTEGNFASKLFTPNCRVNPYKYFADGISKNGDAFDFLVANKINFGVFKSGSKNTRNYFIEFPMPETAAKFAYAVVANWEAVDEHPSNALEAPAAKIDIIPDLYYVDDTDKGGKIKFNIDIWSWHNQPSSIKVESNVRSALYTFSPAEMIPVGGTENYSTYYAEITTDNINNNSIDGKDGDLWVICEYAGETYSGSATPPGGAPSGVLAAYFRYPLFISDVAYNKPPEINSGVDGNDEPIEWSNEQYTVDATDPDGDPLTYTWTIYDGDDDPVEGYDGVPGNGDGTIDVDWGEVAGWTQGPTPFTIECIVSDGILDVPATPLDCEVWVEGDKWVSNHADFNSVPDNGTKAEPYSTINQALASYTEGTKIIVDYGNGTYSDYISLSSRPGFTLRAWSWYTTPAKRPTLTNNSSSYAMYLTYTNNVTLQGWKFQFSQGTYQYYFIYAQYCNSMTLRDNWWTGTTISYSAQGIY
;
A
#
# COMPACT_ATOMS: atom_id res chain seq x y z
N MET A 1 -38.88 -52.49 -19.72
CA MET A 1 -37.97 -52.77 -20.86
C MET A 1 -38.28 -54.15 -21.41
N ASN A 2 -38.55 -54.26 -22.70
CA ASN A 2 -38.91 -55.55 -23.32
C ASN A 2 -37.69 -56.47 -23.33
N ARG A 3 -37.90 -57.77 -23.04
CA ARG A 3 -36.84 -58.79 -22.97
C ARG A 3 -35.96 -58.84 -24.23
N TRP A 4 -36.50 -58.45 -25.38
CA TRP A 4 -35.77 -58.34 -26.64
C TRP A 4 -34.68 -57.26 -26.66
N THR A 5 -34.89 -56.13 -25.97
CA THR A 5 -33.93 -55.02 -25.95
C THR A 5 -32.67 -55.35 -25.13
N VAL A 6 -32.82 -56.18 -24.08
CA VAL A 6 -31.70 -56.64 -23.25
C VAL A 6 -30.87 -57.70 -23.98
N VAL A 7 -31.52 -58.59 -24.74
CA VAL A 7 -30.83 -59.61 -25.53
C VAL A 7 -30.04 -58.98 -26.70
N LEU A 8 -30.60 -57.97 -27.36
CA LEU A 8 -29.90 -57.24 -28.44
C LEU A 8 -28.70 -56.45 -27.92
N ALA A 9 -28.81 -55.80 -26.76
CA ALA A 9 -27.70 -55.09 -26.13
C ALA A 9 -26.57 -56.03 -25.67
N ALA A 10 -26.90 -57.21 -25.12
CA ALA A 10 -25.92 -58.20 -24.71
C ALA A 10 -25.18 -58.85 -25.90
N MET A 11 -25.87 -59.09 -27.02
CA MET A 11 -25.22 -59.59 -28.24
C MET A 11 -24.30 -58.54 -28.87
N LEU A 12 -24.69 -57.26 -28.86
CA LEU A 12 -23.87 -56.17 -29.38
C LEU A 12 -22.61 -55.94 -28.53
N PHE A 13 -22.70 -56.10 -27.21
CA PHE A 13 -21.55 -55.97 -26.30
C PHE A 13 -20.57 -57.17 -26.43
N THR A 14 -21.09 -58.37 -26.71
CA THR A 14 -20.27 -59.58 -26.90
C THR A 14 -19.52 -59.56 -28.25
N ALA A 15 -20.08 -58.93 -29.28
CA ALA A 15 -19.43 -58.74 -30.58
C ALA A 15 -18.26 -57.74 -30.55
N ILE A 16 -18.27 -56.78 -29.62
CA ILE A 16 -17.22 -55.75 -29.47
C ILE A 16 -16.00 -56.28 -28.70
N VAL A 17 -16.18 -57.28 -27.83
CA VAL A 17 -15.06 -57.90 -27.07
C VAL A 17 -14.31 -58.98 -27.88
N ALA A 18 -14.90 -59.49 -28.97
CA ALA A 18 -14.32 -60.57 -29.78
C ALA A 18 -13.33 -60.12 -30.87
N MET A 19 -13.09 -58.82 -31.05
CA MET A 19 -12.16 -58.28 -32.05
C MET A 19 -11.01 -57.52 -31.38
N GLY A 20 -10.02 -58.23 -30.86
CA GLY A 20 -8.84 -57.58 -30.27
C GLY A 20 -7.77 -58.52 -29.72
N CYS A 21 -7.30 -59.49 -30.52
CA CYS A 21 -6.00 -60.14 -30.28
C CYS A 21 -5.55 -60.97 -31.51
N SER A 22 -4.48 -60.54 -32.18
CA SER A 22 -3.63 -61.34 -33.09
C SER A 22 -2.28 -60.63 -33.24
N GLY A 23 -1.10 -61.23 -33.13
CA GLY A 23 -0.66 -62.62 -33.02
C GLY A 23 0.69 -62.68 -32.26
N SER A 24 1.06 -63.81 -31.65
CA SER A 24 1.68 -65.03 -32.21
C SER A 24 3.16 -64.90 -32.57
N GLY A 25 4.04 -65.23 -31.61
CA GLY A 25 5.47 -65.50 -31.82
C GLY A 25 6.02 -66.29 -30.62
N ALA A 26 6.51 -67.51 -30.87
CA ALA A 26 6.92 -68.49 -29.86
C ALA A 26 8.26 -68.12 -29.16
N PRO A 27 8.49 -68.57 -27.91
CA PRO A 27 9.73 -68.33 -27.18
C PRO A 27 10.83 -69.28 -27.66
N VAL A 28 11.94 -68.72 -28.14
CA VAL A 28 13.20 -69.45 -28.31
C VAL A 28 14.11 -69.15 -27.13
N ASP A 29 14.49 -70.25 -26.49
CA ASP A 29 15.55 -70.42 -25.50
C ASP A 29 16.92 -69.97 -26.04
N PRO A 30 17.80 -69.39 -25.20
CA PRO A 30 19.19 -69.76 -25.31
C PRO A 30 19.80 -70.12 -23.94
N GLY A 31 20.12 -71.40 -23.81
CA GLY A 31 21.13 -71.88 -22.90
C GLY A 31 22.54 -71.42 -23.29
N HIS A 32 23.32 -71.11 -22.25
CA HIS A 32 24.78 -71.15 -22.10
C HIS A 32 25.69 -70.80 -23.29
N ASP A 33 26.43 -69.70 -23.15
CA ASP A 33 27.90 -69.78 -23.12
C ASP A 33 28.51 -68.58 -22.37
N MET A 34 29.36 -68.89 -21.38
CA MET A 34 30.25 -67.91 -20.76
C MET A 34 31.53 -67.82 -21.58
N THR A 35 31.86 -66.63 -22.08
CA THR A 35 33.26 -66.27 -22.37
C THR A 35 33.46 -64.77 -22.15
N PRO A 36 34.47 -64.35 -21.36
CA PRO A 36 34.67 -62.96 -21.01
C PRO A 36 35.46 -62.24 -22.11
N GLY A 37 34.95 -61.11 -22.61
CA GLY A 37 35.75 -60.24 -23.46
C GLY A 37 34.92 -59.22 -24.23
N THR A 38 35.35 -57.96 -24.11
CA THR A 38 34.96 -56.79 -24.92
C THR A 38 33.63 -56.14 -24.55
N GLN A 39 33.75 -55.04 -23.79
CA GLN A 39 32.69 -54.05 -23.60
C GLN A 39 32.20 -53.57 -24.97
N ALA A 40 30.99 -53.96 -25.33
CA ALA A 40 30.23 -53.28 -26.35
C ALA A 40 29.88 -51.89 -25.80
N ILE A 41 30.51 -50.87 -26.38
CA ILE A 41 30.02 -49.48 -26.30
C ILE A 41 28.62 -49.53 -26.92
N THR A 42 27.60 -49.52 -26.07
CA THR A 42 26.22 -49.31 -26.49
C THR A 42 26.17 -47.98 -27.23
N ASP A 43 25.83 -48.06 -28.52
CA ASP A 43 25.51 -46.95 -29.38
C ASP A 43 24.71 -45.90 -28.61
N SER A 44 25.31 -44.73 -28.45
CA SER A 44 24.64 -43.52 -28.03
C SER A 44 23.54 -43.24 -29.05
N SER A 45 22.30 -43.55 -28.67
CA SER A 45 21.12 -43.09 -29.38
C SER A 45 21.24 -41.57 -29.54
N ASN A 46 21.46 -41.11 -30.77
CA ASN A 46 21.36 -39.71 -31.14
C ASN A 46 19.91 -39.28 -30.87
N ASN A 47 19.64 -38.81 -29.65
CA ASN A 47 18.40 -38.14 -29.30
C ASN A 47 18.43 -36.78 -29.99
N THR A 48 18.04 -36.74 -31.26
CA THR A 48 17.60 -35.53 -31.92
C THR A 48 16.35 -35.05 -31.19
N TYR A 49 16.49 -33.96 -30.43
CA TYR A 49 15.35 -33.28 -29.81
C TYR A 49 14.75 -32.33 -30.84
N LEU A 50 13.43 -32.39 -31.02
CA LEU A 50 12.68 -31.50 -31.90
C LEU A 50 12.53 -30.13 -31.20
N TRP A 51 13.18 -29.08 -31.72
CA TRP A 51 13.18 -27.73 -31.13
C TRP A 51 12.01 -26.86 -31.61
N GLY A 52 11.22 -27.35 -32.57
CA GLY A 52 10.03 -26.68 -33.07
C GLY A 52 9.25 -27.59 -34.01
N TYR A 53 7.92 -27.48 -33.97
CA TYR A 53 7.00 -28.12 -34.89
C TYR A 53 6.18 -27.01 -35.55
N TYR A 54 6.13 -26.96 -36.88
CA TYR A 54 5.49 -25.87 -37.63
C TYR A 54 4.43 -26.46 -38.55
N ASP A 55 3.24 -25.86 -38.57
CA ASP A 55 2.29 -26.03 -39.66
C ASP A 55 2.71 -25.11 -40.80
N VAL A 56 3.21 -25.70 -41.88
CA VAL A 56 3.60 -24.96 -43.07
C VAL A 56 2.45 -25.00 -44.07
N THR A 57 1.75 -23.87 -44.19
CA THR A 57 0.75 -23.65 -45.24
C THR A 57 1.40 -22.96 -46.43
N ILE A 58 1.27 -23.57 -47.61
CA ILE A 58 1.70 -22.98 -48.89
C ILE A 58 0.45 -22.48 -49.60
N ASP A 59 0.32 -21.17 -49.74
CA ASP A 59 -0.69 -20.58 -50.61
C ASP A 59 -0.28 -20.79 -52.07
N THR A 60 -0.93 -21.76 -52.71
CA THR A 60 -0.65 -22.15 -54.10
C THR A 60 -1.01 -21.09 -55.15
N THR A 61 -1.73 -20.02 -54.78
CA THR A 61 -2.12 -18.94 -55.69
C THR A 61 -1.12 -17.79 -55.66
N SER A 62 -0.66 -17.42 -54.47
CA SER A 62 0.33 -16.34 -54.28
C SER A 62 1.78 -16.84 -54.29
N GLY A 63 2.01 -18.13 -54.03
CA GLY A 63 3.33 -18.72 -53.81
C GLY A 63 3.90 -18.43 -52.42
N GLU A 64 3.12 -17.84 -51.52
CA GLU A 64 3.55 -17.50 -50.18
C GLU A 64 3.55 -18.73 -49.26
N ILE A 65 4.64 -18.92 -48.54
CA ILE A 65 4.81 -20.02 -47.58
C ILE A 65 4.70 -19.40 -46.19
N ALA A 66 3.63 -19.71 -45.47
CA ALA A 66 3.42 -19.32 -44.09
C ALA A 66 3.69 -20.53 -43.18
N ALA A 67 4.76 -20.48 -42.39
CA ALA A 67 5.03 -21.43 -41.32
C ALA A 67 4.46 -20.87 -40.01
N VAL A 68 3.42 -21.51 -39.48
CA VAL A 68 2.82 -21.17 -38.18
C VAL A 68 3.36 -22.18 -37.16
N PRO A 69 4.06 -21.74 -36.09
CA PRO A 69 4.52 -22.64 -35.04
C PRO A 69 3.33 -23.37 -34.41
N ASN A 70 3.32 -24.70 -34.48
CA ASN A 70 2.34 -25.53 -33.80
C ASN A 70 2.88 -25.91 -32.42
N ARG A 71 2.87 -24.94 -31.49
CA ARG A 71 2.80 -25.05 -30.01
C ARG A 71 3.32 -23.78 -29.32
N THR A 72 2.52 -23.26 -28.39
CA THR A 72 2.82 -22.18 -27.43
C THR A 72 3.36 -22.74 -26.09
N THR A 73 4.18 -23.80 -26.13
CA THR A 73 4.60 -24.46 -24.88
C THR A 73 5.85 -23.79 -24.34
N GLN A 74 5.64 -22.77 -23.50
CA GLN A 74 6.67 -22.27 -22.59
C GLN A 74 7.24 -23.44 -21.78
N PHE A 75 8.57 -23.51 -21.67
CA PHE A 75 9.22 -24.47 -20.80
C PHE A 75 10.42 -23.84 -20.07
N ALA A 76 10.65 -24.28 -18.85
CA ALA A 76 11.93 -24.09 -18.18
C ALA A 76 12.88 -25.19 -18.66
N ALA A 77 14.15 -24.86 -18.87
CA ALA A 77 15.19 -25.84 -19.18
C ALA A 77 16.43 -25.66 -18.31
N ASN A 78 17.06 -26.79 -17.99
CA ASN A 78 18.35 -26.85 -17.34
C ASN A 78 19.46 -26.71 -18.38
N VAL A 79 20.19 -25.60 -18.34
CA VAL A 79 21.21 -25.27 -19.34
C VAL A 79 22.60 -25.77 -18.96
N VAL A 80 22.74 -26.46 -17.82
CA VAL A 80 24.01 -27.02 -17.35
C VAL A 80 24.64 -27.96 -18.38
N THR A 81 23.84 -28.72 -19.14
CA THR A 81 24.36 -29.57 -20.22
C THR A 81 25.20 -28.78 -21.23
N PHE A 82 24.75 -27.57 -21.60
CA PHE A 82 25.48 -26.70 -22.53
C PHE A 82 26.72 -26.08 -21.87
N LEU A 83 26.59 -25.65 -20.60
CA LEU A 83 27.71 -25.08 -19.84
C LEU A 83 28.81 -26.12 -19.58
N ASN A 84 28.46 -27.39 -19.35
CA ASN A 84 29.42 -28.47 -19.19
C ASN A 84 30.25 -28.72 -20.46
N GLY A 85 29.66 -28.49 -21.64
CA GLY A 85 30.37 -28.56 -22.92
C GLY A 85 31.35 -27.40 -23.16
N ASN A 86 31.22 -26.31 -22.40
CA ASN A 86 32.11 -25.15 -22.45
C ASN A 86 32.50 -24.70 -21.03
N PRO A 87 33.51 -25.31 -20.40
CA PRO A 87 33.91 -24.98 -19.02
C PRO A 87 34.23 -23.50 -18.78
N THR A 88 34.60 -22.75 -19.83
CA THR A 88 34.85 -21.30 -19.71
C THR A 88 33.57 -20.47 -19.58
N ALA A 89 32.41 -21.07 -19.81
CA ALA A 89 31.11 -20.43 -19.69
C ALA A 89 30.68 -20.16 -18.24
N MET A 90 31.38 -20.72 -17.25
CA MET A 90 31.17 -20.42 -15.84
C MET A 90 32.51 -20.10 -15.19
N SER A 91 32.56 -19.00 -14.44
CA SER A 91 33.77 -18.62 -13.69
C SER A 91 33.40 -18.14 -12.29
N PHE A 92 34.28 -18.42 -11.34
CA PHE A 92 34.12 -18.05 -9.94
C PHE A 92 35.26 -17.13 -9.50
N ILE A 93 34.94 -16.07 -8.76
CA ILE A 93 35.92 -15.22 -8.09
C ILE A 93 35.57 -15.21 -6.61
N MET A 94 36.45 -15.77 -5.79
CA MET A 94 36.29 -15.74 -4.34
C MET A 94 36.68 -14.35 -3.84
N ASN A 95 35.71 -13.65 -3.23
CA ASN A 95 35.93 -12.32 -2.66
C ASN A 95 36.45 -12.43 -1.22
N ASN A 96 35.85 -13.33 -0.44
CA ASN A 96 36.21 -13.59 0.95
C ASN A 96 35.86 -15.03 1.35
N MET A 97 36.57 -15.55 2.34
CA MET A 97 36.25 -16.78 3.04
C MET A 97 36.49 -16.54 4.53
N ASP A 98 35.45 -16.67 5.33
CA ASP A 98 35.54 -16.52 6.79
C ASP A 98 35.30 -17.88 7.47
N SER A 99 36.30 -18.29 8.24
CA SER A 99 36.32 -19.51 9.03
C SER A 99 36.58 -19.20 10.52
N SER A 100 36.24 -17.99 10.97
CA SER A 100 36.41 -17.56 12.36
C SER A 100 35.45 -18.27 13.33
N ASP A 101 34.28 -18.67 12.84
CA ASP A 101 33.35 -19.55 13.56
C ASP A 101 33.74 -21.03 13.34
N PRO A 102 34.11 -21.79 14.39
CA PRO A 102 34.50 -23.18 14.23
C PRO A 102 33.35 -24.10 13.78
N THR A 103 32.10 -23.63 13.82
CA THR A 103 30.91 -24.41 13.45
C THR A 103 30.52 -24.26 11.99
N LYS A 104 31.14 -23.33 11.24
CA LYS A 104 30.79 -23.06 9.84
C LYS A 104 31.88 -22.34 9.07
N ILE A 105 31.81 -22.39 7.75
CA ILE A 105 32.62 -21.57 6.85
C ILE A 105 31.65 -20.73 6.02
N THR A 106 31.87 -19.42 5.95
CA THR A 106 31.13 -18.55 5.02
C THR A 106 32.01 -18.16 3.85
N VAL A 107 31.42 -18.12 2.66
CA VAL A 107 32.11 -17.86 1.40
C VAL A 107 31.36 -16.76 0.65
N ASP A 108 32.05 -15.66 0.39
CA ASP A 108 31.60 -14.58 -0.49
C ASP A 108 32.22 -14.81 -1.87
N ILE A 109 31.39 -15.08 -2.88
CA ILE A 109 31.84 -15.50 -4.21
C ILE A 109 31.04 -14.83 -5.32
N ASP A 110 31.74 -14.28 -6.30
CA ASP A 110 31.14 -13.82 -7.55
C ASP A 110 31.06 -14.99 -8.52
N VAL A 111 29.84 -15.34 -8.94
CA VAL A 111 29.55 -16.36 -9.95
C VAL A 111 29.22 -15.66 -11.25
N ALA A 112 30.02 -15.90 -12.29
CA ALA A 112 29.75 -15.37 -13.61
C ALA A 112 29.33 -16.47 -14.59
N LEU A 113 28.24 -16.22 -15.31
CA LEU A 113 27.75 -17.05 -16.40
C LEU A 113 28.02 -16.33 -17.71
N THR A 114 28.51 -17.06 -18.71
CA THR A 114 28.62 -16.61 -20.10
C THR A 114 27.67 -17.46 -20.92
N HIS A 115 26.78 -16.81 -21.66
CA HIS A 115 25.78 -17.49 -22.46
C HIS A 115 26.46 -18.39 -23.52
N PRO A 116 26.09 -19.68 -23.64
CA PRO A 116 26.88 -20.67 -24.39
C PRO A 116 26.84 -20.52 -25.91
N PHE A 117 25.87 -19.78 -26.45
CA PHE A 117 25.67 -19.59 -27.88
C PHE A 117 25.94 -18.12 -28.29
N PRO A 118 27.19 -17.73 -28.63
CA PRO A 118 27.48 -16.36 -29.04
C PRO A 118 26.92 -16.07 -30.45
N GLY A 119 26.23 -14.93 -30.60
CA GLY A 119 25.71 -14.46 -31.89
C GLY A 119 24.49 -15.23 -32.40
N MET A 120 23.77 -15.92 -31.52
CA MET A 120 22.54 -16.67 -31.83
C MET A 120 21.36 -16.14 -30.99
N PRO A 121 20.76 -15.00 -31.36
CA PRO A 121 19.71 -14.35 -30.56
C PRO A 121 18.47 -15.21 -30.31
N GLN A 122 18.18 -16.17 -31.19
CA GLN A 122 17.10 -17.15 -31.02
C GLN A 122 17.29 -18.06 -29.79
N PHE A 123 18.49 -18.05 -29.19
CA PHE A 123 18.80 -18.79 -27.97
C PHE A 123 18.98 -17.90 -26.75
N ASN A 124 18.67 -16.60 -26.83
CA ASN A 124 18.66 -15.73 -25.66
C ASN A 124 17.88 -16.40 -24.52
N GLY A 125 18.46 -16.47 -23.34
CA GLY A 125 17.76 -16.97 -22.15
C GLY A 125 16.90 -15.88 -21.54
N TYR A 126 15.71 -16.22 -21.08
CA TYR A 126 14.85 -15.32 -20.29
C TYR A 126 14.73 -15.86 -18.87
N ASP A 127 14.62 -14.95 -17.89
CA ASP A 127 14.52 -15.28 -16.46
C ASP A 127 15.55 -16.29 -15.98
N VAL A 128 16.82 -16.07 -16.38
CA VAL A 128 17.89 -17.02 -16.10
C VAL A 128 18.22 -17.02 -14.61
N ARG A 129 18.23 -18.20 -13.99
CA ARG A 129 18.45 -18.38 -12.55
C ARG A 129 19.63 -19.33 -12.31
N GLY A 130 20.65 -18.85 -11.61
CA GLY A 130 21.73 -19.69 -11.10
C GLY A 130 21.35 -20.27 -9.74
N VAL A 131 21.03 -21.55 -9.69
CA VAL A 131 20.48 -22.25 -8.52
C VAL A 131 21.62 -22.93 -7.75
N PHE A 132 21.74 -22.60 -6.47
CA PHE A 132 22.66 -23.30 -5.55
C PHE A 132 21.94 -24.45 -4.86
N MET A 133 22.52 -25.65 -4.85
CA MET A 133 21.90 -26.84 -4.28
C MET A 133 22.78 -27.46 -3.20
N GLY A 134 22.19 -27.62 -2.01
CA GLY A 134 22.79 -28.27 -0.86
C GLY A 134 21.88 -29.35 -0.28
N ASN A 135 22.16 -29.73 0.96
CA ASN A 135 21.21 -30.51 1.75
C ASN A 135 20.12 -29.61 2.35
N GLY A 136 19.01 -30.21 2.74
CA GLY A 136 17.91 -29.57 3.44
C GLY A 136 17.35 -30.51 4.49
N THR A 137 17.45 -30.10 5.75
CA THR A 137 16.85 -30.77 6.90
C THR A 137 15.44 -30.25 7.20
N GLY A 138 15.19 -28.97 6.88
CA GLY A 138 13.89 -28.31 7.00
C GLY A 138 12.85 -28.93 6.09
N SER A 139 11.58 -28.95 6.53
CA SER A 139 10.44 -29.43 5.72
C SER A 139 9.33 -28.39 5.77
N MET A 140 8.80 -27.99 4.62
CA MET A 140 7.74 -26.97 4.58
C MET A 140 6.42 -27.54 5.13
N LYS A 141 5.68 -26.74 5.91
CA LYS A 141 4.26 -26.98 6.24
C LYS A 141 3.39 -26.93 4.99
N TYR A 142 3.76 -26.11 4.00
CA TYR A 142 3.12 -26.09 2.69
C TYR A 142 3.05 -27.47 2.02
N ASN A 143 4.17 -28.20 2.04
CA ASN A 143 4.27 -29.58 1.60
C ASN A 143 5.48 -30.22 2.26
N SER A 144 5.25 -31.18 3.16
CA SER A 144 6.31 -31.80 3.98
C SER A 144 7.33 -32.61 3.18
N SER A 145 7.04 -32.91 1.91
CA SER A 145 8.03 -33.52 1.01
C SER A 145 9.05 -32.51 0.50
N LEU A 146 8.73 -31.21 0.50
CA LEU A 146 9.62 -30.14 0.09
C LEU A 146 10.62 -29.82 1.21
N LYS A 147 11.86 -30.25 0.98
CA LYS A 147 13.00 -29.95 1.85
C LYS A 147 13.64 -28.63 1.46
N TYR A 148 14.05 -27.85 2.46
CA TYR A 148 14.73 -26.56 2.32
C TYR A 148 15.92 -26.47 3.29
N PRO A 149 16.93 -25.62 3.02
CA PRO A 149 18.10 -25.51 3.88
C PRO A 149 17.78 -24.72 5.16
N VAL A 150 18.11 -25.27 6.33
CA VAL A 150 18.00 -24.58 7.62
C VAL A 150 19.32 -23.87 7.91
N PHE A 151 19.28 -22.56 8.15
CA PHE A 151 20.47 -21.75 8.46
C PHE A 151 21.20 -22.29 9.70
N GLY A 152 22.53 -22.28 9.68
CA GLY A 152 23.38 -22.88 10.71
C GLY A 152 23.42 -24.41 10.73
N THR A 153 22.54 -25.11 10.00
CA THR A 153 22.45 -26.58 9.99
C THR A 153 22.81 -27.19 8.63
N ASP A 154 22.34 -26.56 7.55
CA ASP A 154 22.53 -27.00 6.16
C ASP A 154 23.39 -26.01 5.37
N GLN A 155 23.86 -26.41 4.18
CA GLN A 155 24.47 -25.45 3.27
C GLN A 155 23.41 -24.47 2.77
N ALA A 156 23.64 -23.17 2.97
CA ALA A 156 22.63 -22.15 2.70
C ALA A 156 23.21 -20.92 2.01
N MET A 157 22.40 -20.30 1.15
CA MET A 157 22.66 -18.95 0.64
C MET A 157 21.90 -17.94 1.50
N MET A 158 22.56 -16.87 1.93
CA MET A 158 21.99 -15.86 2.84
C MET A 158 22.59 -14.48 2.59
N ALA A 159 22.04 -13.44 3.22
CA ALA A 159 22.61 -12.10 3.15
C ALA A 159 23.96 -12.06 3.90
N ASN A 160 24.95 -11.39 3.33
CA ASN A 160 26.20 -11.09 4.02
C ASN A 160 25.91 -10.15 5.19
N PRO A 161 26.27 -10.49 6.43
CA PRO A 161 25.92 -9.70 7.62
C PRO A 161 26.56 -8.30 7.64
N SER A 162 27.63 -8.07 6.88
CA SER A 162 28.32 -6.77 6.81
C SER A 162 27.84 -5.87 5.68
N THR A 163 27.33 -6.45 4.59
CA THR A 163 27.01 -5.69 3.36
C THR A 163 25.59 -5.87 2.86
N THR A 164 24.83 -6.79 3.46
CA THR A 164 23.50 -7.28 3.05
C THR A 164 23.41 -7.91 1.65
N TYR A 165 24.50 -7.88 0.87
CA TYR A 165 24.58 -8.50 -0.46
C TYR A 165 24.67 -10.04 -0.39
N GLY A 166 24.47 -10.70 -1.53
CA GLY A 166 24.63 -12.16 -1.66
C GLY A 166 23.44 -13.00 -1.20
N ALA A 167 22.40 -12.37 -0.64
CA ALA A 167 21.12 -12.99 -0.31
C ALA A 167 20.47 -13.62 -1.56
N PRO A 168 19.71 -14.73 -1.45
CA PRO A 168 18.98 -15.27 -2.59
C PRO A 168 17.97 -14.25 -3.14
N ASP A 169 17.84 -14.18 -4.47
CA ASP A 169 16.78 -13.37 -5.12
C ASP A 169 15.41 -14.09 -5.06
N GLY A 170 15.44 -15.38 -4.74
CA GLY A 170 14.28 -16.24 -4.52
C GLY A 170 14.70 -17.71 -4.37
N TYR A 171 13.72 -18.59 -4.26
CA TYR A 171 13.91 -20.03 -4.19
C TYR A 171 13.08 -20.72 -5.28
N THR A 172 13.61 -21.83 -5.80
CA THR A 172 12.96 -22.58 -6.87
C THR A 172 12.99 -24.08 -6.63
N ARG A 173 11.94 -24.74 -7.07
CA ARG A 173 11.85 -26.20 -7.14
C ARG A 173 12.43 -26.74 -8.45
N TRP A 174 12.59 -25.91 -9.48
CA TRP A 174 13.04 -26.36 -10.80
C TRP A 174 14.40 -27.06 -10.76
N PHE A 175 14.47 -28.22 -11.42
CA PHE A 175 15.67 -29.01 -11.66
C PHE A 175 16.45 -29.45 -10.42
N ASN A 176 15.80 -29.55 -9.25
CA ASN A 176 16.41 -30.17 -8.09
C ASN A 176 16.71 -31.66 -8.35
N ALA A 177 17.83 -32.16 -7.84
CA ALA A 177 18.29 -33.52 -8.09
C ALA A 177 17.29 -34.62 -7.63
N PRO A 178 16.60 -34.50 -6.48
CA PRO A 178 15.67 -35.52 -6.03
C PRO A 178 14.42 -35.70 -6.90
N GLU A 179 13.94 -34.65 -7.58
CA GLU A 179 12.66 -34.68 -8.30
C GLU A 179 12.81 -34.71 -9.82
N PHE A 180 13.91 -34.20 -10.37
CA PHE A 180 14.17 -34.13 -11.80
C PHE A 180 15.20 -35.18 -12.22
N THR A 181 14.87 -36.45 -12.01
CA THR A 181 15.85 -37.56 -12.07
C THR A 181 16.26 -38.01 -13.47
N ILE A 182 15.63 -37.48 -14.52
CA ILE A 182 15.95 -37.83 -15.91
C ILE A 182 16.98 -36.83 -16.45
N PRO A 183 18.25 -37.24 -16.70
CA PRO A 183 19.28 -36.31 -17.15
C PRO A 183 18.95 -35.65 -18.49
N GLY A 184 19.51 -34.46 -18.71
CA GLY A 184 19.33 -33.66 -19.93
C GLY A 184 18.75 -32.28 -19.64
N VAL A 185 18.31 -31.58 -20.69
CA VAL A 185 17.81 -30.20 -20.60
C VAL A 185 16.48 -30.05 -19.87
N LEU A 186 15.75 -31.16 -19.67
CA LEU A 186 14.47 -31.18 -18.96
C LEU A 186 14.54 -31.92 -17.62
N GLY A 187 15.75 -32.21 -17.13
CA GLY A 187 15.93 -32.67 -15.77
C GLY A 187 17.25 -32.23 -15.17
N TYR A 188 17.62 -32.82 -14.03
CA TYR A 188 18.86 -32.49 -13.36
C TYR A 188 20.05 -33.15 -14.07
N THR A 189 21.05 -32.34 -14.39
CA THR A 189 22.33 -32.77 -14.93
C THR A 189 23.42 -32.27 -13.98
N GLU A 190 24.27 -33.17 -13.48
CA GLU A 190 25.38 -32.81 -12.59
C GLU A 190 26.34 -31.84 -13.30
N GLY A 191 26.60 -30.68 -12.69
CA GLY A 191 27.55 -29.70 -13.22
C GLY A 191 29.01 -30.16 -13.11
N ASN A 192 29.87 -29.67 -14.01
CA ASN A 192 31.31 -29.94 -13.98
C ASN A 192 32.01 -29.39 -12.73
N PHE A 193 31.48 -28.31 -12.16
CA PHE A 193 31.96 -27.67 -10.94
C PHE A 193 31.24 -28.14 -9.66
N ALA A 194 30.25 -29.04 -9.79
CA ALA A 194 29.59 -29.63 -8.64
C ALA A 194 30.54 -30.62 -7.94
N SER A 195 30.32 -30.82 -6.64
CA SER A 195 31.04 -31.84 -5.88
C SER A 195 30.68 -33.23 -6.40
N LYS A 196 31.67 -33.94 -6.95
CA LYS A 196 31.43 -35.26 -7.54
C LYS A 196 30.85 -36.23 -6.52
N LEU A 197 29.84 -36.98 -6.95
CA LEU A 197 29.10 -37.96 -6.12
C LEU A 197 28.29 -37.33 -4.97
N PHE A 198 28.19 -36.01 -4.90
CA PHE A 198 27.29 -35.35 -3.98
C PHE A 198 25.88 -35.35 -4.56
N THR A 199 24.93 -35.89 -3.81
CA THR A 199 23.51 -35.90 -4.19
C THR A 199 22.75 -35.01 -3.21
N PRO A 200 22.49 -33.73 -3.55
CA PRO A 200 21.73 -32.84 -2.68
C PRO A 200 20.33 -33.41 -2.46
N ASN A 201 19.81 -33.32 -1.24
CA ASN A 201 18.44 -33.76 -0.93
C ASN A 201 17.42 -32.59 -0.83
N CYS A 202 17.89 -31.34 -0.97
CA CYS A 202 17.04 -30.17 -0.96
C CYS A 202 16.17 -30.08 -2.23
N ARG A 203 14.90 -29.74 -2.06
CA ARG A 203 13.93 -29.63 -3.18
C ARG A 203 13.57 -28.19 -3.51
N VAL A 204 13.66 -27.28 -2.54
CA VAL A 204 13.43 -25.84 -2.72
C VAL A 204 14.76 -25.12 -2.50
N ASN A 205 15.39 -24.71 -3.59
CA ASN A 205 16.79 -24.29 -3.61
C ASN A 205 16.92 -22.79 -3.90
N PRO A 206 17.84 -22.06 -3.22
CA PRO A 206 18.05 -20.64 -3.45
C PRO A 206 18.65 -20.36 -4.83
N TYR A 207 18.32 -19.22 -5.44
CA TYR A 207 18.91 -18.78 -6.71
C TYR A 207 19.29 -17.30 -6.70
N LYS A 208 20.17 -16.93 -7.66
CA LYS A 208 20.35 -15.55 -8.12
C LYS A 208 19.88 -15.42 -9.56
N TYR A 209 19.28 -14.27 -9.87
CA TYR A 209 18.72 -13.91 -11.17
C TYR A 209 19.79 -13.28 -12.07
N PHE A 210 19.88 -13.73 -13.31
CA PHE A 210 20.86 -13.27 -14.30
C PHE A 210 20.12 -12.65 -15.49
N ALA A 211 20.41 -11.38 -15.75
CA ALA A 211 19.94 -10.65 -16.91
C ALA A 211 20.98 -9.61 -17.33
N ASP A 212 20.97 -9.21 -18.59
CA ASP A 212 21.91 -8.21 -19.10
C ASP A 212 21.68 -6.86 -18.42
N GLY A 213 22.74 -6.31 -17.83
CA GLY A 213 22.71 -5.01 -17.15
C GLY A 213 22.46 -5.07 -15.65
N ILE A 214 22.03 -6.21 -15.09
CA ILE A 214 21.94 -6.35 -13.63
C ILE A 214 23.36 -6.38 -13.04
N SER A 215 23.61 -5.54 -12.03
CA SER A 215 24.91 -5.54 -11.36
C SER A 215 25.07 -6.78 -10.49
N LYS A 216 26.31 -7.13 -10.12
CA LYS A 216 26.56 -8.32 -9.30
C LYS A 216 25.88 -8.31 -7.92
N ASN A 217 25.67 -7.12 -7.37
CA ASN A 217 25.00 -6.88 -6.09
C ASN A 217 23.60 -6.29 -6.25
N GLY A 218 23.10 -6.16 -7.49
CA GLY A 218 21.81 -5.54 -7.75
C GLY A 218 20.67 -6.40 -7.23
N ASP A 219 19.68 -5.76 -6.61
CA ASP A 219 18.43 -6.42 -6.26
C ASP A 219 17.66 -6.79 -7.54
N ALA A 220 17.14 -8.01 -7.60
CA ALA A 220 16.47 -8.51 -8.80
C ALA A 220 15.12 -7.80 -9.04
N PHE A 221 14.38 -7.51 -7.98
CA PHE A 221 13.08 -6.85 -8.08
C PHE A 221 13.25 -5.40 -8.56
N ASP A 222 14.11 -4.62 -7.89
CA ASP A 222 14.38 -3.23 -8.26
C ASP A 222 14.95 -3.13 -9.69
N PHE A 223 15.80 -4.08 -10.11
CA PHE A 223 16.30 -4.15 -11.49
C PHE A 223 15.16 -4.37 -12.49
N LEU A 224 14.25 -5.31 -12.21
CA LEU A 224 13.13 -5.64 -13.10
C LEU A 224 12.17 -4.45 -13.24
N VAL A 225 11.85 -3.76 -12.15
CA VAL A 225 11.07 -2.52 -12.17
C VAL A 225 11.72 -1.47 -13.07
N ALA A 226 13.04 -1.28 -12.94
CA ALA A 226 13.80 -0.32 -13.74
C ALA A 226 14.03 -0.74 -15.21
N ASN A 227 13.99 -2.03 -15.53
CA ASN A 227 14.39 -2.59 -16.83
C ASN A 227 13.33 -3.48 -17.49
N LYS A 228 12.05 -3.25 -17.17
CA LYS A 228 10.93 -4.05 -17.67
C LYS A 228 10.91 -4.26 -19.19
N ILE A 229 11.34 -3.26 -19.96
CA ILE A 229 11.39 -3.31 -21.43
C ILE A 229 12.39 -4.33 -22.00
N ASN A 230 13.35 -4.79 -21.18
CA ASN A 230 14.36 -5.76 -21.57
C ASN A 230 13.95 -7.20 -21.24
N PHE A 231 12.78 -7.40 -20.63
CA PHE A 231 12.21 -8.73 -20.38
C PHE A 231 13.13 -9.69 -19.63
N GLY A 232 14.05 -9.18 -18.80
CA GLY A 232 14.96 -10.05 -18.06
C GLY A 232 15.90 -10.90 -18.95
N VAL A 233 16.20 -10.41 -20.16
CA VAL A 233 16.96 -11.17 -21.15
C VAL A 233 18.43 -11.35 -20.75
N PHE A 234 18.96 -12.57 -20.96
CA PHE A 234 20.37 -12.90 -20.95
C PHE A 234 20.81 -13.20 -22.40
N LYS A 235 21.40 -12.20 -23.06
CA LYS A 235 21.61 -12.28 -24.52
C LYS A 235 22.69 -13.28 -24.89
N SER A 236 22.56 -13.79 -26.12
CA SER A 236 23.47 -14.73 -26.75
C SER A 236 24.93 -14.22 -26.73
N GLY A 237 25.82 -14.90 -26.01
CA GLY A 237 27.22 -14.52 -25.82
C GLY A 237 27.51 -13.50 -24.71
N SER A 238 26.49 -12.93 -24.06
CA SER A 238 26.70 -12.02 -22.92
C SER A 238 27.32 -12.75 -21.74
N LYS A 239 27.99 -11.99 -20.86
CA LYS A 239 28.51 -12.47 -19.57
C LYS A 239 27.91 -11.64 -18.45
N ASN A 240 27.22 -12.29 -17.53
CA ASN A 240 26.62 -11.67 -16.35
C ASN A 240 27.19 -12.29 -15.07
N THR A 241 27.43 -11.45 -14.07
CA THR A 241 28.03 -11.86 -12.78
C THR A 241 27.07 -11.54 -11.66
N ARG A 242 26.90 -12.44 -10.69
CA ARG A 242 26.12 -12.24 -9.46
C ARG A 242 26.94 -12.66 -8.25
N ASN A 243 26.77 -11.94 -7.15
CA ASN A 243 27.39 -12.25 -5.88
C ASN A 243 26.53 -13.25 -5.09
N TYR A 244 27.19 -14.25 -4.50
CA TYR A 244 26.59 -15.28 -3.66
C TYR A 244 27.31 -15.23 -2.30
N PHE A 245 26.55 -15.22 -1.21
CA PHE A 245 27.10 -15.41 0.12
C PHE A 245 26.56 -16.72 0.69
N ILE A 246 27.46 -17.69 0.87
CA ILE A 246 27.13 -19.09 1.13
C ILE A 246 27.73 -19.53 2.45
N GLU A 247 26.93 -20.16 3.29
CA GLU A 247 27.34 -20.79 4.54
C GLU A 247 27.44 -22.31 4.36
N PHE A 248 28.53 -22.89 4.85
CA PHE A 248 28.78 -24.34 4.91
C PHE A 248 28.95 -24.76 6.38
N PRO A 249 28.03 -25.55 6.95
CA PRO A 249 28.14 -26.02 8.33
C PRO A 249 29.27 -27.07 8.46
N MET A 250 29.97 -27.02 9.60
CA MET A 250 31.00 -27.96 10.03
C MET A 250 30.38 -28.97 11.01
N PRO A 251 30.88 -30.24 11.12
CA PRO A 251 32.24 -30.70 10.82
C PRO A 251 32.38 -31.43 9.48
N GLU A 252 31.48 -31.23 8.50
CA GLU A 252 31.68 -31.88 7.20
C GLU A 252 33.07 -31.54 6.64
N THR A 253 33.79 -32.57 6.20
CA THR A 253 35.22 -32.45 5.84
C THR A 253 35.48 -31.60 4.60
N ALA A 254 34.43 -31.23 3.85
CA ALA A 254 34.52 -30.39 2.68
C ALA A 254 33.20 -29.64 2.43
N ALA A 255 33.30 -28.40 1.96
CA ALA A 255 32.19 -27.65 1.38
C ALA A 255 31.70 -28.36 0.11
N LYS A 256 30.59 -29.10 0.21
CA LYS A 256 29.97 -29.80 -0.91
C LYS A 256 28.76 -29.04 -1.40
N PHE A 257 28.62 -28.97 -2.72
CA PHE A 257 27.46 -28.35 -3.35
C PHE A 257 27.22 -28.93 -4.74
N ALA A 258 25.99 -28.73 -5.20
CA ALA A 258 25.56 -28.92 -6.57
C ALA A 258 24.94 -27.60 -7.07
N TYR A 259 24.65 -27.53 -8.37
CA TYR A 259 24.00 -26.35 -8.93
C TYR A 259 23.20 -26.72 -10.18
N ALA A 260 22.26 -25.85 -10.54
CA ALA A 260 21.63 -25.82 -11.84
C ALA A 260 21.63 -24.40 -12.40
N VAL A 261 21.42 -24.27 -13.70
CA VAL A 261 21.13 -22.99 -14.33
C VAL A 261 19.84 -23.18 -15.10
N VAL A 262 18.81 -22.45 -14.68
CA VAL A 262 17.47 -22.49 -15.26
C VAL A 262 17.36 -21.34 -16.25
N ALA A 263 16.85 -21.59 -17.43
CA ALA A 263 16.43 -20.55 -18.37
C ALA A 263 15.03 -20.87 -18.88
N ASN A 264 14.24 -19.85 -19.12
CA ASN A 264 12.94 -19.95 -19.74
C ASN A 264 13.08 -19.68 -21.24
N TRP A 265 12.45 -20.55 -22.03
CA TRP A 265 12.43 -20.49 -23.49
C TRP A 265 11.05 -20.86 -24.01
N GLU A 266 10.76 -20.36 -25.20
CA GLU A 266 9.60 -20.69 -26.02
C GLU A 266 10.08 -20.86 -27.47
N ALA A 267 9.16 -20.99 -28.42
CA ALA A 267 9.48 -21.09 -29.84
C ALA A 267 10.34 -19.89 -30.30
N VAL A 268 11.15 -20.10 -31.34
CA VAL A 268 12.08 -19.09 -31.89
C VAL A 268 11.36 -17.78 -32.29
N ASP A 269 10.08 -17.88 -32.63
CA ASP A 269 9.26 -16.75 -33.07
C ASP A 269 8.49 -16.08 -31.90
N GLU A 270 8.52 -16.68 -30.70
CA GLU A 270 7.79 -16.24 -29.50
C GLU A 270 8.80 -15.73 -28.45
N HIS A 271 9.26 -14.49 -28.66
CA HIS A 271 10.12 -13.76 -27.74
C HIS A 271 9.44 -12.45 -27.30
N PRO A 272 9.46 -12.13 -25.99
CA PRO A 272 10.19 -12.79 -24.91
C PRO A 272 9.48 -14.04 -24.37
N SER A 273 10.26 -14.98 -23.81
CA SER A 273 9.78 -16.29 -23.32
C SER A 273 9.88 -16.38 -21.80
N ASN A 274 9.31 -15.40 -21.11
CA ASN A 274 9.47 -15.24 -19.67
C ASN A 274 8.84 -16.38 -18.86
N ALA A 275 9.35 -16.60 -17.65
CA ALA A 275 8.81 -17.54 -16.68
C ALA A 275 7.35 -17.20 -16.32
N LEU A 276 6.53 -18.25 -16.20
CA LEU A 276 5.14 -18.13 -15.73
C LEU A 276 5.10 -17.77 -14.24
N GLU A 277 6.00 -18.35 -13.45
CA GLU A 277 6.13 -18.03 -12.03
C GLU A 277 6.93 -16.74 -11.80
N ALA A 278 6.64 -16.05 -10.70
CA ALA A 278 7.35 -14.84 -10.30
C ALA A 278 8.86 -15.09 -10.16
N PRO A 279 9.71 -14.38 -10.92
CA PRO A 279 11.16 -14.50 -10.82
C PRO A 279 11.75 -13.69 -9.65
N ALA A 280 11.00 -12.74 -9.09
CA ALA A 280 11.43 -11.89 -7.98
C ALA A 280 10.23 -11.40 -7.18
N ALA A 281 10.46 -11.10 -5.91
CA ALA A 281 9.52 -10.39 -5.05
C ALA A 281 10.30 -9.43 -4.15
N LYS A 282 9.62 -8.41 -3.66
CA LYS A 282 10.10 -7.53 -2.59
C LYS A 282 9.10 -7.58 -1.45
N ILE A 283 9.60 -7.82 -0.24
CA ILE A 283 8.76 -7.94 0.95
C ILE A 283 9.21 -6.90 1.95
N ASP A 284 8.31 -5.96 2.24
CA ASP A 284 8.51 -4.92 3.24
C ASP A 284 7.77 -5.32 4.51
N ILE A 285 8.53 -5.77 5.51
CA ILE A 285 7.99 -6.28 6.78
C ILE A 285 7.80 -5.10 7.73
N ILE A 286 6.56 -4.88 8.15
CA ILE A 286 6.19 -3.86 9.12
C ILE A 286 6.39 -4.45 10.52
N PRO A 287 7.28 -3.89 11.36
CA PRO A 287 7.55 -4.44 12.68
C PRO A 287 6.31 -4.44 13.58
N ASP A 288 6.03 -5.59 14.20
CA ASP A 288 4.88 -5.77 15.11
C ASP A 288 5.03 -7.00 16.02
N LEU A 289 5.93 -7.94 15.69
CA LEU A 289 6.18 -9.18 16.45
C LEU A 289 7.12 -8.95 17.64
N TYR A 290 6.72 -9.40 18.82
CA TYR A 290 7.55 -9.27 20.02
C TYR A 290 7.48 -10.47 20.97
N TYR A 291 8.53 -10.64 21.75
CA TYR A 291 8.66 -11.63 22.81
C TYR A 291 9.48 -11.05 23.97
N VAL A 292 8.81 -10.65 25.05
CA VAL A 292 9.46 -10.25 26.31
C VAL A 292 9.68 -11.49 27.15
N ASP A 293 8.60 -12.25 27.41
CA ASP A 293 8.63 -13.54 28.10
C ASP A 293 7.42 -14.43 27.71
N ASP A 294 7.23 -15.56 28.39
CA ASP A 294 6.13 -16.49 28.10
C ASP A 294 4.74 -15.93 28.43
N THR A 295 4.65 -14.88 29.25
CA THR A 295 3.41 -14.21 29.63
C THR A 295 3.16 -12.92 28.85
N ASP A 296 4.21 -12.30 28.30
CA ASP A 296 4.13 -11.10 27.47
C ASP A 296 4.84 -11.30 26.12
N LYS A 297 4.03 -11.68 25.12
CA LYS A 297 4.43 -11.94 23.74
C LYS A 297 3.24 -11.79 22.81
N GLY A 298 3.49 -11.35 21.58
CA GLY A 298 2.40 -11.11 20.65
C GLY A 298 2.81 -10.41 19.37
N GLY A 299 1.83 -9.71 18.80
CA GLY A 299 1.95 -9.08 17.49
C GLY A 299 1.29 -9.89 16.37
N LYS A 300 1.40 -9.35 15.16
CA LYS A 300 1.00 -9.98 13.90
C LYS A 300 2.20 -9.93 12.94
N ILE A 301 2.19 -10.82 11.96
CA ILE A 301 3.05 -10.65 10.79
C ILE A 301 2.35 -9.63 9.88
N LYS A 302 2.90 -8.43 9.75
CA LYS A 302 2.41 -7.36 8.87
C LYS A 302 3.43 -7.12 7.77
N PHE A 303 3.02 -7.09 6.51
CA PHE A 303 3.94 -6.76 5.42
C PHE A 303 3.19 -6.27 4.18
N ASN A 304 3.94 -5.61 3.29
CA ASN A 304 3.60 -5.43 1.89
C ASN A 304 4.45 -6.41 1.05
N ILE A 305 3.81 -7.15 0.13
CA ILE A 305 4.48 -8.05 -0.81
C ILE A 305 4.29 -7.50 -2.22
N ASP A 306 5.38 -7.05 -2.83
CA ASP A 306 5.43 -6.77 -4.25
C ASP A 306 5.86 -8.02 -5.01
N ILE A 307 4.98 -8.57 -5.85
CA ILE A 307 5.26 -9.79 -6.63
C ILE A 307 5.41 -9.43 -8.10
N TRP A 308 6.61 -9.64 -8.65
CA TRP A 308 6.85 -9.43 -10.08
C TRP A 308 6.21 -10.55 -10.89
N SER A 309 5.52 -10.19 -11.97
CA SER A 309 5.06 -11.15 -12.97
C SER A 309 5.10 -10.55 -14.37
N TRP A 310 5.63 -11.32 -15.31
CA TRP A 310 5.58 -11.00 -16.73
C TRP A 310 4.21 -11.30 -17.35
N HIS A 311 3.49 -12.25 -16.76
CA HIS A 311 2.25 -12.80 -17.29
C HIS A 311 1.11 -12.59 -16.28
N ASN A 312 0.69 -13.66 -15.61
CA ASN A 312 -0.40 -13.65 -14.66
C ASN A 312 0.11 -13.42 -13.24
N GLN A 313 -0.65 -12.70 -12.43
CA GLN A 313 -0.44 -12.66 -10.99
C GLN A 313 -0.73 -14.04 -10.36
N PRO A 314 -0.13 -14.36 -9.19
CA PRO A 314 -0.38 -15.64 -8.55
C PRO A 314 -1.85 -15.82 -8.21
N SER A 315 -2.33 -17.05 -8.41
CA SER A 315 -3.71 -17.45 -8.10
C SER A 315 -3.98 -17.63 -6.62
N SER A 316 -2.93 -17.87 -5.83
CA SER A 316 -2.99 -17.96 -4.36
C SER A 316 -1.64 -17.56 -3.79
N ILE A 317 -1.66 -16.77 -2.71
CA ILE A 317 -0.49 -16.48 -1.88
C ILE A 317 -0.66 -17.22 -0.56
N LYS A 318 0.40 -17.91 -0.15
CA LYS A 318 0.47 -18.67 1.10
C LYS A 318 1.69 -18.25 1.89
N VAL A 319 1.53 -18.21 3.20
CA VAL A 319 2.56 -17.75 4.12
C VAL A 319 2.81 -18.81 5.17
N GLU A 320 4.07 -19.17 5.32
CA GLU A 320 4.54 -20.08 6.34
C GLU A 320 5.58 -19.38 7.21
N SER A 321 5.49 -19.54 8.52
CA SER A 321 6.48 -19.01 9.44
C SER A 321 6.65 -19.91 10.67
N ASN A 322 7.80 -19.83 11.34
CA ASN A 322 8.04 -20.50 12.63
C ASN A 322 7.24 -19.87 13.78
N VAL A 323 6.85 -18.59 13.69
CA VAL A 323 5.95 -17.94 14.68
C VAL A 323 4.47 -18.33 14.50
N ARG A 324 4.18 -19.23 13.56
CA ARG A 324 2.86 -19.84 13.37
C ARG A 324 2.90 -21.35 13.48
N SER A 325 1.84 -21.98 13.98
CA SER A 325 1.70 -23.44 14.01
C SER A 325 1.26 -24.01 12.65
N ALA A 326 0.47 -23.24 11.89
CA ALA A 326 -0.13 -23.64 10.63
C ALA A 326 0.19 -22.70 9.46
N LEU A 327 0.15 -23.27 8.24
CA LEU A 327 0.21 -22.54 6.98
C LEU A 327 -0.95 -21.54 6.89
N TYR A 328 -0.66 -20.29 6.55
CA TYR A 328 -1.66 -19.27 6.25
C TYR A 328 -1.90 -19.20 4.73
N THR A 329 -3.16 -19.04 4.32
CA THR A 329 -3.54 -18.83 2.92
C THR A 329 -4.33 -17.54 2.85
N PHE A 330 -3.95 -16.65 1.94
CA PHE A 330 -4.66 -15.38 1.77
C PHE A 330 -6.12 -15.63 1.42
N SER A 331 -7.00 -14.89 2.09
CA SER A 331 -8.41 -14.80 1.76
C SER A 331 -8.63 -14.11 0.41
N PRO A 332 -9.83 -14.23 -0.18
CA PRO A 332 -10.15 -13.49 -1.41
C PRO A 332 -9.99 -11.97 -1.29
N ALA A 333 -10.17 -11.40 -0.10
CA ALA A 333 -9.99 -9.97 0.14
C ALA A 333 -8.50 -9.58 0.16
N GLU A 334 -7.64 -10.37 0.79
CA GLU A 334 -6.18 -10.16 0.81
C GLU A 334 -5.54 -10.43 -0.56
N MET A 335 -6.20 -11.20 -1.43
CA MET A 335 -5.78 -11.40 -2.82
C MET A 335 -6.15 -10.21 -3.74
N ILE A 336 -6.73 -9.12 -3.22
CA ILE A 336 -6.94 -7.87 -3.97
C ILE A 336 -5.69 -7.01 -3.82
N PRO A 337 -4.95 -6.69 -4.89
CA PRO A 337 -3.79 -5.81 -4.81
C PRO A 337 -4.16 -4.43 -4.25
N VAL A 338 -3.36 -3.93 -3.32
CA VAL A 338 -3.47 -2.56 -2.76
C VAL A 338 -2.64 -1.55 -3.54
N GLY A 339 -1.80 -2.01 -4.47
CA GLY A 339 -0.95 -1.18 -5.30
C GLY A 339 -0.26 -1.99 -6.40
N GLY A 340 0.71 -1.35 -7.06
CA GLY A 340 1.56 -1.98 -8.06
C GLY A 340 1.56 -1.30 -9.42
N THR A 341 1.97 -2.03 -10.45
CA THR A 341 1.99 -1.59 -11.85
C THR A 341 1.48 -2.70 -12.77
N GLU A 342 1.65 -2.57 -14.08
CA GLU A 342 1.31 -3.63 -15.04
C GLU A 342 2.16 -4.91 -14.88
N ASN A 343 3.35 -4.83 -14.26
CA ASN A 343 4.28 -5.96 -14.13
C ASN A 343 4.51 -6.44 -12.69
N TYR A 344 3.88 -5.81 -11.71
CA TYR A 344 3.87 -6.32 -10.35
C TYR A 344 2.61 -5.88 -9.61
N SER A 345 2.19 -6.67 -8.63
CA SER A 345 1.09 -6.33 -7.75
C SER A 345 1.59 -6.28 -6.31
N THR A 346 1.12 -5.27 -5.57
CA THR A 346 1.40 -5.12 -4.14
C THR A 346 0.23 -5.69 -3.36
N TYR A 347 0.50 -6.62 -2.46
CA TYR A 347 -0.48 -7.20 -1.56
C TYR A 347 -0.15 -6.82 -0.12
N TYR A 348 -1.18 -6.58 0.67
CA TYR A 348 -1.05 -6.32 2.11
C TYR A 348 -1.77 -7.41 2.90
N ALA A 349 -1.14 -7.88 3.97
CA ALA A 349 -1.76 -8.82 4.89
C ALA A 349 -1.33 -8.58 6.33
N GLU A 350 -2.25 -8.83 7.26
CA GLU A 350 -1.98 -8.94 8.68
C GLU A 350 -2.31 -10.34 9.18
N ILE A 351 -1.30 -11.06 9.62
CA ILE A 351 -1.43 -12.48 9.94
C ILE A 351 -1.19 -12.67 11.44
N THR A 352 -2.16 -13.21 12.17
CA THR A 352 -2.01 -13.52 13.60
C THR A 352 -0.87 -14.49 13.87
N THR A 353 -0.30 -14.48 15.07
CA THR A 353 0.73 -15.46 15.47
C THR A 353 0.28 -16.27 16.67
N ASP A 354 0.67 -17.54 16.72
CA ASP A 354 0.30 -18.48 17.78
C ASP A 354 1.48 -19.31 18.30
N ASN A 355 2.72 -19.03 17.83
CA ASN A 355 3.91 -19.81 18.20
C ASN A 355 5.18 -18.94 18.36
N ILE A 356 5.08 -17.83 19.09
CA ILE A 356 6.24 -17.01 19.46
C ILE A 356 6.85 -17.58 20.75
N ASN A 357 8.12 -17.99 20.69
CA ASN A 357 8.81 -18.66 21.82
C ASN A 357 10.18 -18.04 22.16
N ASN A 358 10.59 -16.99 21.45
CA ASN A 358 11.89 -16.33 21.58
C ASN A 358 11.89 -15.00 20.82
N ASN A 359 12.84 -14.12 21.14
CA ASN A 359 13.14 -12.92 20.37
C ASN A 359 14.34 -13.12 19.42
N SER A 360 14.56 -12.15 18.54
CA SER A 360 15.62 -12.14 17.54
C SER A 360 17.02 -11.84 18.09
N ILE A 361 17.10 -11.13 19.22
CA ILE A 361 18.38 -10.73 19.83
C ILE A 361 19.24 -11.94 20.23
N ASP A 362 18.59 -13.06 20.56
CA ASP A 362 19.24 -14.35 20.83
C ASP A 362 19.79 -15.06 19.58
N GLY A 363 19.80 -14.39 18.41
CA GLY A 363 20.26 -14.94 17.13
C GLY A 363 19.30 -15.98 16.55
N LYS A 364 18.02 -15.93 16.95
CA LYS A 364 16.97 -16.87 16.56
C LYS A 364 15.84 -16.14 15.85
N ASP A 365 16.16 -15.47 14.76
CA ASP A 365 15.17 -14.79 13.94
C ASP A 365 14.02 -15.73 13.57
N GLY A 366 12.84 -15.14 13.44
CA GLY A 366 11.74 -15.81 12.77
C GLY A 366 12.12 -16.08 11.30
N ASP A 367 11.48 -17.09 10.71
CA ASP A 367 11.62 -17.40 9.28
C ASP A 367 10.26 -17.16 8.63
N LEU A 368 10.23 -16.42 7.52
CA LEU A 368 9.04 -16.15 6.72
C LEU A 368 9.21 -16.72 5.33
N TRP A 369 8.30 -17.59 4.94
CA TRP A 369 8.16 -18.07 3.57
C TRP A 369 6.90 -17.50 2.95
N VAL A 370 7.06 -16.86 1.80
CA VAL A 370 5.95 -16.46 0.91
C VAL A 370 5.95 -17.34 -0.32
N ILE A 371 4.81 -17.98 -0.58
CA ILE A 371 4.65 -19.02 -1.59
C ILE A 371 3.52 -18.58 -2.53
N CYS A 372 3.86 -18.41 -3.80
CA CYS A 372 2.97 -17.87 -4.81
C CYS A 372 2.59 -19.00 -5.78
N GLU A 373 1.36 -19.49 -5.72
CA GLU A 373 0.87 -20.59 -6.58
C GLU A 373 0.25 -20.10 -7.88
N TYR A 374 0.52 -20.82 -8.97
CA TYR A 374 -0.01 -20.56 -10.31
C TYR A 374 -0.92 -21.73 -10.71
N ALA A 375 -2.20 -21.65 -10.33
CA ALA A 375 -3.19 -22.70 -10.56
C ALA A 375 -3.35 -23.01 -12.06
N GLY A 376 -3.41 -24.30 -12.39
CA GLY A 376 -3.43 -24.78 -13.77
C GLY A 376 -2.02 -25.05 -14.33
N GLU A 377 -0.99 -24.42 -13.75
CA GLU A 377 0.40 -24.64 -14.13
C GLU A 377 1.08 -25.71 -13.28
N THR A 378 2.04 -26.42 -13.87
CA THR A 378 2.78 -27.51 -13.23
C THR A 378 4.26 -27.44 -13.55
N TYR A 379 5.07 -28.25 -12.86
CA TYR A 379 6.48 -28.40 -13.19
C TYR A 379 6.75 -29.24 -14.45
N SER A 380 5.70 -29.64 -15.19
CA SER A 380 5.80 -30.42 -16.41
C SER A 380 5.23 -29.66 -17.61
N GLY A 381 5.92 -29.75 -18.75
CA GLY A 381 5.45 -29.25 -20.03
C GLY A 381 5.31 -30.38 -21.05
N SER A 382 4.86 -30.05 -22.27
CA SER A 382 4.69 -31.05 -23.34
C SER A 382 6.00 -31.75 -23.75
N ALA A 383 7.14 -31.11 -23.48
CA ALA A 383 8.47 -31.66 -23.76
C ALA A 383 9.00 -32.51 -22.60
N THR A 384 8.49 -32.35 -21.38
CA THR A 384 8.97 -33.06 -20.19
C THR A 384 8.68 -34.56 -20.34
N PRO A 385 9.69 -35.45 -20.25
CA PRO A 385 9.45 -36.89 -20.33
C PRO A 385 8.48 -37.34 -19.23
N PRO A 386 7.66 -38.40 -19.44
CA PRO A 386 6.80 -38.94 -18.40
C PRO A 386 7.59 -39.25 -17.12
N GLY A 387 7.20 -38.63 -15.99
CA GLY A 387 7.90 -38.75 -14.71
C GLY A 387 9.20 -37.95 -14.59
N GLY A 388 9.54 -37.11 -15.57
CA GLY A 388 10.75 -36.27 -15.57
C GLY A 388 10.66 -34.99 -14.75
N ALA A 389 9.46 -34.65 -14.27
CA ALA A 389 9.22 -33.55 -13.36
C ALA A 389 8.27 -33.99 -12.24
N PRO A 390 8.33 -33.34 -11.07
CA PRO A 390 7.43 -33.66 -9.98
C PRO A 390 5.99 -33.25 -10.29
N SER A 391 5.03 -33.96 -9.69
CA SER A 391 3.67 -33.45 -9.59
C SER A 391 3.59 -32.28 -8.61
N GLY A 392 2.62 -31.39 -8.86
CA GLY A 392 2.32 -30.24 -8.01
C GLY A 392 2.01 -29.00 -8.82
N VAL A 393 1.37 -28.04 -8.16
CA VAL A 393 1.12 -26.71 -8.69
C VAL A 393 2.45 -25.97 -8.79
N LEU A 394 2.68 -25.29 -9.92
CA LEU A 394 3.83 -24.42 -10.09
C LEU A 394 3.79 -23.30 -9.03
N ALA A 395 4.92 -23.05 -8.36
CA ALA A 395 4.99 -22.02 -7.34
C ALA A 395 6.34 -21.30 -7.32
N ALA A 396 6.30 -20.00 -7.02
CA ALA A 396 7.47 -19.22 -6.64
C ALA A 396 7.60 -19.18 -5.11
N TYR A 397 8.83 -19.19 -4.60
CA TYR A 397 9.13 -19.25 -3.18
C TYR A 397 10.08 -18.12 -2.79
N PHE A 398 9.74 -17.37 -1.75
CA PHE A 398 10.57 -16.29 -1.24
C PHE A 398 10.73 -16.46 0.27
N ARG A 399 11.94 -16.24 0.78
CA ARG A 399 12.28 -16.44 2.19
C ARG A 399 12.90 -15.17 2.76
N TYR A 400 12.39 -14.71 3.90
CA TYR A 400 12.87 -13.52 4.58
C TYR A 400 13.02 -13.80 6.09
N PRO A 401 14.01 -13.17 6.75
CA PRO A 401 14.05 -13.17 8.20
C PRO A 401 12.88 -12.35 8.76
N LEU A 402 12.34 -12.78 9.90
CA LEU A 402 11.40 -12.00 10.71
C LEU A 402 12.11 -11.56 11.98
N PHE A 403 12.21 -10.25 12.15
CA PHE A 403 12.68 -9.69 13.40
C PHE A 403 11.57 -9.78 14.46
N ILE A 404 11.91 -10.31 15.63
CA ILE A 404 11.05 -10.40 16.81
C ILE A 404 11.68 -9.56 17.92
N SER A 405 11.03 -8.46 18.29
CA SER A 405 11.50 -7.52 19.31
C SER A 405 11.55 -8.16 20.70
N ASP A 406 12.46 -7.71 21.56
CA ASP A 406 12.52 -8.06 22.99
C ASP A 406 11.66 -7.14 23.87
N VAL A 407 11.01 -6.14 23.25
CA VAL A 407 10.02 -5.25 23.86
C VAL A 407 8.75 -5.22 23.02
N ALA A 408 7.59 -5.08 23.67
CA ALA A 408 6.33 -4.86 22.98
C ALA A 408 6.40 -3.60 22.11
N TYR A 409 5.80 -3.65 20.92
CA TYR A 409 5.61 -2.46 20.11
C TYR A 409 4.46 -1.64 20.66
N ASN A 410 4.69 -0.34 20.80
CA ASN A 410 3.68 0.63 21.15
C ASN A 410 2.57 0.63 20.08
N LYS A 411 1.32 0.51 20.51
CA LYS A 411 0.12 0.58 19.70
C LYS A 411 -0.40 2.02 19.73
N PRO A 412 -0.90 2.52 18.60
CA PRO A 412 -1.44 3.86 18.56
C PRO A 412 -2.69 3.99 19.48
N PRO A 413 -2.98 5.21 19.97
CA PRO A 413 -4.23 5.49 20.67
C PRO A 413 -5.46 5.08 19.83
N GLU A 414 -6.48 4.54 20.49
CA GLU A 414 -7.76 4.21 19.88
C GLU A 414 -8.78 5.33 20.14
N ILE A 415 -9.24 5.96 19.06
CA ILE A 415 -10.29 7.00 19.12
C ILE A 415 -11.66 6.31 19.24
N ASN A 416 -12.29 6.44 20.41
CA ASN A 416 -13.61 5.88 20.70
C ASN A 416 -14.74 6.75 20.12
N SER A 417 -14.54 8.08 20.17
CA SER A 417 -15.40 9.07 19.50
C SER A 417 -14.55 10.18 18.90
N GLY A 418 -14.96 10.73 17.75
CA GLY A 418 -14.36 11.96 17.21
C GLY A 418 -14.56 13.17 18.13
N VAL A 419 -14.22 14.36 17.63
CA VAL A 419 -14.54 15.60 18.33
C VAL A 419 -16.06 15.71 18.47
N ASP A 420 -16.52 15.87 19.72
CA ASP A 420 -17.93 16.02 20.08
C ASP A 420 -18.12 17.29 20.92
N GLY A 421 -19.23 18.00 20.71
CA GLY A 421 -19.55 19.27 21.35
C GLY A 421 -20.66 20.02 20.64
N ASN A 422 -20.85 21.30 20.97
CA ASN A 422 -21.86 22.13 20.33
C ASN A 422 -21.39 22.53 18.92
N ASP A 423 -22.02 22.00 17.88
CA ASP A 423 -21.77 22.33 16.47
C ASP A 423 -22.41 23.67 16.05
N GLU A 424 -23.25 24.25 16.90
CA GLU A 424 -23.90 25.54 16.71
C GLU A 424 -23.64 26.48 17.91
N PRO A 425 -22.37 26.76 18.26
CA PRO A 425 -22.03 27.59 19.42
C PRO A 425 -22.51 29.03 19.26
N ILE A 426 -22.83 29.67 20.38
CA ILE A 426 -23.25 31.07 20.39
C ILE A 426 -22.02 31.94 20.59
N GLU A 427 -21.87 33.02 19.81
CA GLU A 427 -20.79 33.98 20.00
C GLU A 427 -20.78 34.51 21.46
N TRP A 428 -19.58 34.59 22.06
CA TRP A 428 -19.36 34.92 23.48
C TRP A 428 -19.81 33.84 24.48
N SER A 429 -20.18 32.65 24.02
CA SER A 429 -20.30 31.49 24.91
C SER A 429 -18.96 30.82 25.12
N ASN A 430 -18.82 30.18 26.28
CA ASN A 430 -17.75 29.24 26.55
C ASN A 430 -18.34 27.85 26.39
N GLU A 431 -17.88 27.12 25.38
CA GLU A 431 -18.30 25.76 25.13
C GLU A 431 -17.15 24.80 25.41
N GLN A 432 -17.49 23.58 25.80
CA GLN A 432 -16.52 22.52 25.99
C GLN A 432 -16.67 21.50 24.86
N TYR A 433 -15.55 21.12 24.25
CA TYR A 433 -15.46 20.06 23.25
C TYR A 433 -14.65 18.90 23.81
N THR A 434 -14.96 17.69 23.36
CA THR A 434 -14.42 16.46 23.92
C THR A 434 -14.02 15.46 22.83
N VAL A 435 -12.99 14.65 23.12
CA VAL A 435 -12.63 13.44 22.37
C VAL A 435 -12.51 12.31 23.39
N ASP A 436 -13.19 11.19 23.14
CA ASP A 436 -13.00 9.98 23.92
C ASP A 436 -11.96 9.09 23.22
N ALA A 437 -10.87 8.79 23.91
CA ALA A 437 -9.82 7.93 23.41
C ALA A 437 -9.23 7.07 24.54
N THR A 438 -8.70 5.92 24.17
CA THR A 438 -8.02 5.00 25.08
C THR A 438 -6.70 4.55 24.48
N ASP A 439 -5.72 4.27 25.33
CA ASP A 439 -4.46 3.67 24.89
C ASP A 439 -4.47 2.15 25.15
N PRO A 440 -4.26 1.30 24.13
CA PRO A 440 -4.23 -0.16 24.30
C PRO A 440 -3.10 -0.69 25.19
N ASP A 441 -2.01 0.05 25.34
CA ASP A 441 -0.85 -0.31 26.16
C ASP A 441 -0.90 0.34 27.55
N GLY A 442 -1.86 1.24 27.76
CA GLY A 442 -2.13 1.93 29.01
C GLY A 442 -1.28 3.17 29.22
N ASP A 443 -0.67 3.69 28.14
CA ASP A 443 0.14 4.90 28.18
C ASP A 443 -0.73 6.15 28.43
N PRO A 444 -0.21 7.17 29.15
CA PRO A 444 -0.94 8.41 29.36
C PRO A 444 -1.15 9.16 28.05
N LEU A 445 -2.41 9.49 27.74
CA LEU A 445 -2.74 10.26 26.55
C LEU A 445 -2.59 11.77 26.75
N THR A 446 -2.20 12.45 25.68
CA THR A 446 -2.19 13.90 25.53
C THR A 446 -3.03 14.30 24.33
N TYR A 447 -3.58 15.52 24.37
CA TYR A 447 -4.55 16.01 23.38
C TYR A 447 -4.10 17.39 22.90
N THR A 448 -3.93 17.51 21.60
CA THR A 448 -3.54 18.75 20.92
C THR A 448 -4.68 19.18 20.01
N TRP A 449 -5.17 20.39 20.23
CA TRP A 449 -6.36 20.90 19.56
C TRP A 449 -6.00 22.04 18.61
N THR A 450 -6.62 22.04 17.44
CA THR A 450 -6.54 23.14 16.49
C THR A 450 -7.93 23.54 16.05
N ILE A 451 -8.23 24.84 16.03
CA ILE A 451 -9.45 25.37 15.42
C ILE A 451 -9.05 26.08 14.13
N TYR A 452 -9.63 25.67 13.01
CA TYR A 452 -9.47 26.31 11.72
C TYR A 452 -10.68 27.20 11.43
N ASP A 453 -10.45 28.32 10.78
CA ASP A 453 -11.54 29.13 10.22
C ASP A 453 -11.95 28.64 8.83
N GLY A 454 -12.93 29.32 8.22
CA GLY A 454 -13.49 28.91 6.92
C GLY A 454 -12.55 29.02 5.72
N ASP A 455 -11.31 29.49 5.91
CA ASP A 455 -10.25 29.52 4.88
C ASP A 455 -9.15 28.45 5.15
N ASP A 456 -9.41 27.49 6.06
CA ASP A 456 -8.46 26.46 6.53
C ASP A 456 -7.21 27.04 7.23
N ASP A 457 -7.29 28.27 7.74
CA ASP A 457 -6.21 28.90 8.51
C ASP A 457 -6.44 28.67 10.03
N PRO A 458 -5.42 28.24 10.81
CA PRO A 458 -5.54 28.11 12.25
C PRO A 458 -5.88 29.44 12.93
N VAL A 459 -6.87 29.42 13.81
CA VAL A 459 -7.29 30.58 14.61
C VAL A 459 -6.20 30.90 15.63
N GLU A 460 -5.80 32.17 15.71
CA GLU A 460 -4.80 32.65 16.68
C GLU A 460 -5.22 32.30 18.11
N GLY A 461 -4.32 31.65 18.86
CA GLY A 461 -4.59 31.18 20.21
C GLY A 461 -5.18 29.78 20.30
N TYR A 462 -5.53 29.16 19.17
CA TYR A 462 -6.03 27.79 19.06
C TYR A 462 -5.29 26.99 17.97
N ASP A 463 -3.99 27.21 17.80
CA ASP A 463 -3.14 26.44 16.89
C ASP A 463 -2.26 25.47 17.70
N GLY A 464 -2.62 24.19 17.69
CA GLY A 464 -1.88 23.14 18.39
C GLY A 464 -1.84 23.31 19.92
N VAL A 465 -2.93 23.81 20.53
CA VAL A 465 -2.98 24.06 21.97
C VAL A 465 -3.24 22.79 22.76
N PRO A 466 -2.63 22.63 23.95
CA PRO A 466 -2.94 21.49 24.81
C PRO A 466 -4.38 21.60 25.33
N GLY A 467 -5.10 20.48 25.35
CA GLY A 467 -6.39 20.39 26.04
C GLY A 467 -6.25 20.40 27.57
N ASN A 468 -7.36 20.13 28.26
CA ASN A 468 -7.44 20.05 29.72
C ASN A 468 -6.80 18.78 30.32
N GLY A 469 -6.28 17.89 29.47
CA GLY A 469 -5.62 16.64 29.86
C GLY A 469 -6.57 15.44 30.05
N ASP A 470 -7.87 15.64 29.93
CA ASP A 470 -8.92 14.61 30.04
C ASP A 470 -9.69 14.42 28.73
N GLY A 471 -9.08 14.78 27.60
CA GLY A 471 -9.72 14.75 26.30
C GLY A 471 -10.68 15.92 26.04
N THR A 472 -10.70 16.95 26.90
CA THR A 472 -11.54 18.14 26.69
C THR A 472 -10.73 19.39 26.33
N ILE A 473 -11.39 20.36 25.68
CA ILE A 473 -10.92 21.74 25.51
C ILE A 473 -12.08 22.69 25.76
N ASP A 474 -11.81 23.79 26.48
CA ASP A 474 -12.76 24.90 26.62
C ASP A 474 -12.45 25.95 25.55
N VAL A 475 -13.46 26.30 24.75
CA VAL A 475 -13.38 27.27 23.67
C VAL A 475 -14.22 28.49 24.04
N ASP A 476 -13.56 29.64 24.21
CA ASP A 476 -14.23 30.92 24.32
C ASP A 476 -14.54 31.45 22.92
N TRP A 477 -15.77 31.24 22.48
CA TRP A 477 -16.24 31.72 21.18
C TRP A 477 -16.31 33.24 21.09
N GLY A 478 -16.12 33.97 22.19
CA GLY A 478 -15.88 35.40 22.20
C GLY A 478 -14.46 35.78 21.77
N GLU A 479 -13.47 34.93 22.05
CA GLU A 479 -12.07 35.13 21.63
C GLU A 479 -11.83 34.59 20.22
N VAL A 480 -12.42 33.44 19.87
CA VAL A 480 -12.36 32.85 18.51
C VAL A 480 -13.05 33.73 17.48
N ALA A 481 -14.20 34.33 17.83
CA ALA A 481 -14.98 35.16 16.90
C ALA A 481 -14.37 36.55 16.61
N GLY A 482 -13.13 36.80 17.07
CA GLY A 482 -12.47 38.10 16.93
C GLY A 482 -12.24 38.57 15.48
N TRP A 483 -12.22 37.69 14.47
CA TRP A 483 -11.65 38.08 13.16
C TRP A 483 -12.35 37.58 11.87
N THR A 484 -13.22 36.57 11.89
CA THR A 484 -13.92 36.03 10.69
C THR A 484 -15.02 35.08 11.22
N GLN A 485 -16.27 34.97 10.80
CA GLN A 485 -17.13 35.48 9.73
C GLN A 485 -18.62 35.15 10.15
N GLY A 486 -19.59 35.25 9.21
CA GLY A 486 -20.97 34.75 9.33
C GLY A 486 -21.01 33.21 9.27
N PRO A 487 -21.93 32.55 8.53
CA PRO A 487 -22.10 31.08 8.52
C PRO A 487 -20.94 30.37 7.82
N THR A 488 -19.75 30.47 8.41
CA THR A 488 -18.49 29.99 7.85
C THR A 488 -18.08 28.90 8.82
N PRO A 489 -17.98 27.66 8.33
CA PRO A 489 -17.68 26.55 9.19
C PRO A 489 -16.30 26.78 9.80
N PHE A 490 -16.22 26.73 11.11
CA PHE A 490 -14.97 26.44 11.79
C PHE A 490 -14.80 24.92 11.80
N THR A 491 -13.58 24.44 11.76
CA THR A 491 -13.31 23.01 11.95
C THR A 491 -12.45 22.85 13.19
N ILE A 492 -12.95 22.08 14.15
CA ILE A 492 -12.23 21.71 15.36
C ILE A 492 -11.58 20.35 15.13
N GLU A 493 -10.25 20.34 15.16
CA GLU A 493 -9.44 19.14 15.07
C GLU A 493 -8.81 18.82 16.42
N CYS A 494 -8.60 17.52 16.67
CA CYS A 494 -7.85 17.04 17.82
C CYS A 494 -6.90 15.93 17.37
N ILE A 495 -5.65 16.00 17.82
CA ILE A 495 -4.66 14.95 17.71
C ILE A 495 -4.48 14.35 19.11
N VAL A 496 -4.67 13.03 19.21
CA VAL A 496 -4.44 12.26 20.43
C VAL A 496 -3.08 11.58 20.34
N SER A 497 -2.25 11.74 21.36
CA SER A 497 -0.89 11.20 21.39
C SER A 497 -0.60 10.44 22.68
N ASP A 498 -0.01 9.26 22.59
CA ASP A 498 0.56 8.51 23.74
C ASP A 498 2.02 8.93 24.06
N GLY A 499 2.56 9.91 23.32
CA GLY A 499 3.95 10.37 23.41
C GLY A 499 4.92 9.70 22.43
N ILE A 500 4.47 8.68 21.69
CA ILE A 500 5.22 7.97 20.64
C ILE A 500 4.47 8.05 19.30
N LEU A 501 3.16 7.81 19.28
CA LEU A 501 2.30 7.80 18.11
C LEU A 501 1.15 8.81 18.26
N ASP A 502 0.86 9.49 17.16
CA ASP A 502 -0.19 10.50 17.07
C ASP A 502 -1.33 10.00 16.18
N VAL A 503 -2.57 10.14 16.63
CA VAL A 503 -3.78 9.73 15.90
C VAL A 503 -4.75 10.91 15.84
N PRO A 504 -5.12 11.37 14.63
CA PRO A 504 -6.12 12.41 14.48
C PRO A 504 -7.52 11.84 14.79
N ALA A 505 -8.28 12.54 15.62
CA ALA A 505 -9.70 12.29 15.79
C ALA A 505 -10.49 12.75 14.55
N THR A 506 -11.71 12.24 14.38
CA THR A 506 -12.61 12.79 13.35
C THR A 506 -12.97 14.23 13.73
N PRO A 507 -12.75 15.22 12.84
CA PRO A 507 -12.99 16.62 13.15
C PRO A 507 -14.47 16.94 13.27
N LEU A 508 -14.78 18.07 13.92
CA LEU A 508 -16.13 18.62 14.02
C LEU A 508 -16.20 19.97 13.31
N ASP A 509 -17.12 20.10 12.36
CA ASP A 509 -17.45 21.39 11.76
C ASP A 509 -18.48 22.12 12.63
N CYS A 510 -18.24 23.39 12.92
CA CYS A 510 -19.08 24.24 13.75
C CYS A 510 -19.53 25.50 12.99
N GLU A 511 -20.80 25.87 13.15
CA GLU A 511 -21.37 27.13 12.66
C GLU A 511 -21.67 28.07 13.83
N VAL A 512 -20.85 29.11 14.02
CA VAL A 512 -21.01 30.06 15.14
C VAL A 512 -22.20 30.99 14.91
N TRP A 513 -23.12 31.03 15.87
CA TRP A 513 -24.32 31.86 15.82
C TRP A 513 -24.17 33.15 16.63
N VAL A 514 -24.54 34.28 16.04
CA VAL A 514 -24.64 35.55 16.79
C VAL A 514 -25.96 35.61 17.56
N GLU A 515 -25.89 35.80 18.88
CA GLU A 515 -27.07 35.98 19.72
C GLU A 515 -27.78 37.32 19.40
N GLY A 516 -29.06 37.24 19.02
CA GLY A 516 -29.91 38.40 18.74
C GLY A 516 -31.29 38.26 19.38
N ASP A 517 -31.63 39.21 20.25
CA ASP A 517 -32.97 39.32 20.85
C ASP A 517 -34.01 39.76 19.83
N LYS A 518 -33.61 40.66 18.93
CA LYS A 518 -34.43 41.20 17.85
C LYS A 518 -33.65 41.22 16.55
N TRP A 519 -34.34 40.94 15.46
CA TRP A 519 -33.77 40.87 14.12
C TRP A 519 -34.40 41.91 13.23
N VAL A 520 -33.60 42.51 12.36
CA VAL A 520 -34.04 43.45 11.33
C VAL A 520 -33.50 42.98 9.99
N SER A 521 -34.32 42.91 8.95
CA SER A 521 -33.84 42.74 7.58
C SER A 521 -34.80 43.43 6.61
N ASN A 522 -34.24 44.19 5.67
CA ASN A 522 -34.97 44.72 4.53
C ASN A 522 -34.78 43.86 3.26
N HIS A 523 -34.27 42.63 3.41
CA HIS A 523 -34.13 41.71 2.30
C HIS A 523 -35.51 41.32 1.74
N ALA A 524 -35.61 41.21 0.42
CA ALA A 524 -36.90 41.02 -0.26
C ALA A 524 -37.61 39.72 0.14
N ASP A 525 -36.85 38.72 0.58
CA ASP A 525 -37.38 37.42 1.02
C ASP A 525 -38.27 37.52 2.27
N PHE A 526 -38.09 38.57 3.08
CA PHE A 526 -38.89 38.79 4.30
C PHE A 526 -40.10 39.71 4.05
N ASN A 527 -40.30 40.24 2.84
CA ASN A 527 -41.42 41.15 2.54
C ASN A 527 -42.81 40.52 2.74
N SER A 528 -42.89 39.19 2.75
CA SER A 528 -44.14 38.43 2.90
C SER A 528 -44.33 37.79 4.27
N VAL A 529 -43.34 37.84 5.16
CA VAL A 529 -43.46 37.27 6.51
C VAL A 529 -43.91 38.34 7.50
N PRO A 530 -44.57 37.97 8.61
CA PRO A 530 -44.92 38.93 9.65
C PRO A 530 -43.69 39.63 10.24
N ASP A 531 -43.92 40.82 10.76
CA ASP A 531 -42.89 41.74 11.25
C ASP A 531 -42.84 41.66 12.79
N ASN A 532 -42.27 40.57 13.33
CA ASN A 532 -42.35 40.26 14.77
C ASN A 532 -40.99 40.37 15.51
N GLY A 533 -39.91 40.58 14.76
CA GLY A 533 -38.55 40.77 15.26
C GLY A 533 -37.83 39.48 15.64
N THR A 534 -38.39 38.30 15.33
CA THR A 534 -37.66 37.03 15.43
C THR A 534 -36.79 36.82 14.19
N LYS A 535 -35.87 35.85 14.25
CA LYS A 535 -34.98 35.52 13.13
C LYS A 535 -35.74 35.16 11.84
N ALA A 536 -36.81 34.37 11.97
CA ALA A 536 -37.63 33.93 10.83
C ALA A 536 -38.63 34.99 10.34
N GLU A 537 -38.94 35.96 11.21
CA GLU A 537 -39.92 37.02 10.98
C GLU A 537 -39.30 38.38 11.41
N PRO A 538 -38.18 38.80 10.78
CA PRO A 538 -37.41 39.95 11.23
C PRO A 538 -38.20 41.23 10.99
N TYR A 539 -37.85 42.27 11.75
CA TYR A 539 -38.40 43.58 11.50
C TYR A 539 -37.91 44.16 10.16
N SER A 540 -38.79 44.75 9.38
CA SER A 540 -38.45 45.37 8.08
C SER A 540 -37.67 46.68 8.21
N THR A 541 -37.71 47.33 9.38
CA THR A 541 -37.05 48.60 9.67
C THR A 541 -36.38 48.60 11.05
N ILE A 542 -35.34 49.42 11.21
CA ILE A 542 -34.62 49.55 12.49
C ILE A 542 -35.55 50.19 13.54
N ASN A 543 -36.39 51.13 13.12
CA ASN A 543 -37.35 51.79 14.01
C ASN A 543 -38.39 50.84 14.61
N GLN A 544 -38.82 49.79 13.89
CA GLN A 544 -39.72 48.77 14.45
C GLN A 544 -39.02 47.98 15.57
N ALA A 545 -37.77 47.57 15.37
CA ALA A 545 -36.99 46.92 16.43
C ALA A 545 -36.83 47.81 17.65
N LEU A 546 -36.43 49.08 17.43
CA LEU A 546 -36.27 50.09 18.48
C LEU A 546 -37.59 50.56 19.11
N ALA A 547 -38.74 50.32 18.49
CA ALA A 547 -40.03 50.55 19.15
C ALA A 547 -40.27 49.47 20.23
N SER A 548 -39.88 48.23 19.94
CA SER A 548 -40.20 47.04 20.75
C SER A 548 -39.16 46.63 21.78
N TYR A 549 -37.96 47.21 21.76
CA TYR A 549 -36.87 46.76 22.63
C TYR A 549 -37.06 47.14 24.11
N THR A 550 -36.37 46.40 24.96
CA THR A 550 -36.21 46.64 26.40
C THR A 550 -34.74 46.88 26.74
N GLU A 551 -34.44 47.46 27.90
CA GLU A 551 -33.05 47.65 28.32
C GLU A 551 -32.30 46.30 28.32
N GLY A 552 -31.13 46.27 27.67
CA GLY A 552 -30.31 45.08 27.39
C GLY A 552 -30.44 44.49 25.98
N THR A 553 -31.50 44.82 25.22
CA THR A 553 -31.78 44.14 23.94
C THR A 553 -30.65 44.27 22.91
N LYS A 554 -30.25 43.13 22.32
CA LYS A 554 -29.37 43.01 21.16
C LYS A 554 -30.21 42.95 19.87
N ILE A 555 -30.13 44.00 19.07
CA ILE A 555 -30.78 44.14 17.78
C ILE A 555 -29.77 43.83 16.69
N ILE A 556 -29.99 42.75 15.96
CA ILE A 556 -29.15 42.27 14.87
C ILE A 556 -29.76 42.70 13.54
N VAL A 557 -28.96 43.30 12.66
CA VAL A 557 -29.45 43.84 11.38
C VAL A 557 -28.77 43.20 10.18
N ASP A 558 -29.64 42.66 9.31
CA ASP A 558 -29.53 42.11 7.97
C ASP A 558 -28.54 40.95 7.75
N TYR A 559 -28.91 39.97 6.93
CA TYR A 559 -28.01 38.91 6.45
C TYR A 559 -27.08 39.34 5.29
N GLY A 560 -27.01 40.64 4.94
CA GLY A 560 -26.31 41.11 3.76
C GLY A 560 -26.08 42.63 3.68
N ASN A 561 -26.06 43.16 2.45
CA ASN A 561 -25.63 44.54 2.14
C ASN A 561 -26.77 45.57 2.21
N GLY A 562 -27.83 45.29 2.97
CA GLY A 562 -29.03 46.11 3.05
C GLY A 562 -28.72 47.57 3.36
N THR A 563 -29.38 48.48 2.62
CA THR A 563 -29.28 49.93 2.87
C THR A 563 -30.52 50.41 3.63
N TYR A 564 -30.30 50.92 4.83
CA TYR A 564 -31.31 51.47 5.72
C TYR A 564 -31.29 52.99 5.63
N SER A 565 -32.47 53.59 5.54
CA SER A 565 -32.63 55.06 5.47
C SER A 565 -33.49 55.62 6.60
N ASP A 566 -33.69 54.80 7.63
CA ASP A 566 -34.39 55.13 8.86
C ASP A 566 -33.79 56.38 9.51
N TYR A 567 -34.68 57.33 9.84
CA TYR A 567 -34.38 58.35 10.82
C TYR A 567 -34.65 57.78 12.21
N ILE A 568 -33.58 57.54 12.98
CA ILE A 568 -33.65 56.95 14.30
C ILE A 568 -33.69 58.07 15.34
N SER A 569 -34.78 58.19 16.09
CA SER A 569 -34.93 59.22 17.13
C SER A 569 -35.39 58.60 18.45
N LEU A 570 -34.49 58.56 19.43
CA LEU A 570 -34.73 57.98 20.75
C LEU A 570 -34.55 59.02 21.85
N SER A 571 -35.50 59.07 22.79
CA SER A 571 -35.41 59.90 23.98
C SER A 571 -35.69 59.06 25.23
N SER A 572 -34.79 59.11 26.20
CA SER A 572 -34.97 58.48 27.52
C SER A 572 -35.17 56.96 27.49
N ARG A 573 -34.52 56.25 26.54
CA ARG A 573 -34.58 54.78 26.42
C ARG A 573 -33.15 54.18 26.41
N PRO A 574 -32.58 53.83 27.57
CA PRO A 574 -31.20 53.35 27.63
C PRO A 574 -31.06 51.86 27.26
N GLY A 575 -29.80 51.42 27.06
CA GLY A 575 -29.36 50.03 27.06
C GLY A 575 -29.81 49.21 25.85
N PHE A 576 -29.23 49.44 24.68
CA PHE A 576 -29.39 48.50 23.57
C PHE A 576 -28.09 48.37 22.77
N THR A 577 -27.94 47.22 22.13
CA THR A 577 -26.89 47.01 21.13
C THR A 577 -27.55 46.93 19.77
N LEU A 578 -27.16 47.80 18.85
CA LEU A 578 -27.56 47.74 17.45
C LEU A 578 -26.35 47.31 16.63
N ARG A 579 -26.39 46.07 16.14
CA ARG A 579 -25.25 45.40 15.53
C ARG A 579 -25.62 44.91 14.12
N ALA A 580 -24.77 45.21 13.16
CA ALA A 580 -24.85 44.58 11.85
C ALA A 580 -24.46 43.10 11.96
N TRP A 581 -25.17 42.19 11.29
CA TRP A 581 -24.81 40.76 11.24
C TRP A 581 -23.41 40.56 10.61
N SER A 582 -23.20 41.15 9.42
CA SER A 582 -22.00 40.96 8.60
C SER A 582 -20.91 42.00 8.85
N TRP A 583 -20.75 42.46 10.09
CA TRP A 583 -19.94 43.63 10.38
C TRP A 583 -18.44 43.48 10.19
N TYR A 584 -17.90 42.28 10.27
CA TYR A 584 -16.48 41.98 10.03
C TYR A 584 -16.19 41.64 8.56
N THR A 585 -17.20 41.58 7.68
CA THR A 585 -16.99 41.44 6.23
C THR A 585 -16.34 42.69 5.65
N THR A 586 -15.78 42.59 4.43
CA THR A 586 -15.29 43.77 3.69
C THR A 586 -16.32 44.89 3.80
N PRO A 587 -15.93 46.15 3.97
CA PRO A 587 -16.86 47.26 4.20
C PRO A 587 -18.01 47.38 3.18
N ALA A 588 -17.84 46.80 1.99
CA ALA A 588 -18.85 46.69 0.95
C ALA A 588 -20.05 45.79 1.31
N LYS A 589 -19.88 44.87 2.26
CA LYS A 589 -20.87 43.87 2.66
C LYS A 589 -21.58 44.17 3.99
N ARG A 590 -21.25 45.30 4.62
CA ARG A 590 -21.91 45.74 5.86
C ARG A 590 -23.28 46.37 5.55
N PRO A 591 -24.29 46.13 6.39
CA PRO A 591 -25.51 46.92 6.42
C PRO A 591 -25.16 48.42 6.45
N THR A 592 -25.70 49.15 5.48
CA THR A 592 -25.40 50.56 5.31
C THR A 592 -26.52 51.38 5.92
N LEU A 593 -26.24 52.19 6.95
CA LEU A 593 -27.16 53.23 7.39
C LEU A 593 -26.85 54.51 6.60
N THR A 594 -27.86 55.04 5.92
CA THR A 594 -27.79 56.28 5.13
C THR A 594 -28.53 57.41 5.82
N ASN A 595 -27.97 58.62 5.73
CA ASN A 595 -28.65 59.80 6.24
C ASN A 595 -29.46 60.47 5.12
N ASN A 596 -30.77 60.22 5.11
CA ASN A 596 -31.71 60.88 4.19
C ASN A 596 -32.37 62.13 4.79
N SER A 597 -32.02 62.52 6.02
CA SER A 597 -32.55 63.74 6.65
C SER A 597 -31.62 64.93 6.44
N SER A 598 -32.18 66.14 6.57
CA SER A 598 -31.42 67.39 6.52
C SER A 598 -30.57 67.64 7.77
N SER A 599 -30.61 66.76 8.79
CA SER A 599 -30.03 67.05 10.11
C SER A 599 -29.10 65.95 10.62
N TYR A 600 -29.59 64.71 10.76
CA TYR A 600 -28.88 63.55 11.30
C TYR A 600 -29.61 62.22 10.98
N ALA A 601 -28.88 61.10 10.92
CA ALA A 601 -29.50 59.77 10.75
C ALA A 601 -29.97 59.20 12.09
N MET A 602 -29.25 59.52 13.16
CA MET A 602 -29.56 59.05 14.51
C MET A 602 -29.53 60.22 15.51
N TYR A 603 -30.59 60.34 16.30
CA TYR A 603 -30.77 61.33 17.36
C TYR A 603 -31.10 60.65 18.66
N LEU A 604 -30.15 60.70 19.58
CA LEU A 604 -30.25 60.07 20.88
C LEU A 604 -30.29 61.18 21.93
N THR A 605 -31.33 61.26 22.74
CA THR A 605 -31.42 62.19 23.88
C THR A 605 -31.64 61.42 25.16
N TYR A 606 -30.90 61.68 26.24
CA TYR A 606 -31.03 60.96 27.52
C TYR A 606 -30.99 59.42 27.38
N THR A 607 -30.26 58.92 26.38
CA THR A 607 -30.24 57.49 25.99
C THR A 607 -28.84 56.96 26.25
N ASN A 608 -28.67 56.29 27.40
CA ASN A 608 -27.37 55.82 27.88
C ASN A 608 -27.12 54.36 27.47
N ASN A 609 -25.88 53.88 27.60
CA ASN A 609 -25.51 52.46 27.40
C ASN A 609 -25.87 51.92 26.01
N VAL A 610 -25.56 52.68 24.96
CA VAL A 610 -25.84 52.28 23.57
C VAL A 610 -24.57 51.77 22.91
N THR A 611 -24.64 50.60 22.30
CA THR A 611 -23.56 50.07 21.45
C THR A 611 -24.00 50.04 20.00
N LEU A 612 -23.25 50.73 19.14
CA LEU A 612 -23.38 50.62 17.69
C LEU A 612 -22.16 49.89 17.17
N GLN A 613 -22.38 48.70 16.63
CA GLN A 613 -21.29 47.86 16.17
C GLN A 613 -21.45 47.50 14.71
N GLY A 614 -20.38 47.71 13.96
CA GLY A 614 -20.23 47.01 12.71
C GLY A 614 -20.93 47.58 11.48
N TRP A 615 -21.44 48.79 11.60
CA TRP A 615 -22.22 49.43 10.55
C TRP A 615 -21.32 50.04 9.48
N LYS A 616 -21.85 50.18 8.27
CA LYS A 616 -21.37 51.19 7.32
C LYS A 616 -22.26 52.42 7.40
N PHE A 617 -21.72 53.54 7.85
CA PHE A 617 -22.41 54.83 7.83
C PHE A 617 -22.07 55.56 6.53
N GLN A 618 -23.07 55.91 5.74
CA GLN A 618 -22.89 56.56 4.44
C GLN A 618 -23.61 57.92 4.38
N PHE A 619 -22.84 59.00 4.23
CA PHE A 619 -23.36 60.35 4.05
C PHE A 619 -23.91 60.53 2.63
N SER A 620 -25.10 61.11 2.51
CA SER A 620 -25.70 61.46 1.22
C SER A 620 -24.97 62.68 0.60
N GLN A 621 -24.68 62.63 -0.69
CA GLN A 621 -24.08 63.76 -1.40
C GLN A 621 -25.09 64.92 -1.50
N GLY A 622 -24.66 66.14 -1.17
CA GLY A 622 -25.42 67.37 -1.41
C GLY A 622 -26.34 67.85 -0.29
N THR A 623 -26.38 67.17 0.85
CA THR A 623 -27.15 67.60 2.03
C THR A 623 -26.31 68.40 3.02
N TYR A 624 -26.84 69.53 3.50
CA TYR A 624 -26.26 70.29 4.62
C TYR A 624 -26.42 69.47 5.91
N GLN A 625 -25.42 68.70 6.29
CA GLN A 625 -25.49 67.85 7.48
C GLN A 625 -24.43 68.25 8.50
N TYR A 626 -24.86 68.44 9.74
CA TYR A 626 -23.99 68.78 10.85
C TYR A 626 -23.44 67.52 11.55
N TYR A 627 -24.26 66.47 11.71
CA TYR A 627 -23.89 65.24 12.42
C TYR A 627 -24.54 64.01 11.77
N PHE A 628 -23.89 62.85 11.79
CA PHE A 628 -24.54 61.58 11.42
C PHE A 628 -25.32 61.00 12.60
N ILE A 629 -24.67 61.00 13.76
CA ILE A 629 -25.22 60.62 15.05
C ILE A 629 -25.12 61.85 15.94
N TYR A 630 -26.24 62.28 16.52
CA TYR A 630 -26.30 63.36 17.49
C TYR A 630 -26.78 62.81 18.82
N ALA A 631 -25.91 62.83 19.83
CA ALA A 631 -26.19 62.26 21.14
C ALA A 631 -26.16 63.35 22.23
N GLN A 632 -27.33 63.73 22.73
CA GLN A 632 -27.50 64.79 23.71
C GLN A 632 -27.83 64.22 25.09
N TYR A 633 -27.02 64.56 26.09
CA TYR A 633 -27.20 64.05 27.47
C TYR A 633 -27.16 62.52 27.58
N CYS A 634 -26.37 61.87 26.73
CA CYS A 634 -26.13 60.42 26.75
C CYS A 634 -24.81 60.11 27.49
N ASN A 635 -24.75 58.98 28.18
CA ASN A 635 -23.57 58.43 28.83
C ASN A 635 -23.28 57.01 28.32
N SER A 636 -22.02 56.60 28.32
CA SER A 636 -21.58 55.23 27.97
C SER A 636 -22.04 54.77 26.59
N MET A 637 -21.79 55.58 25.55
CA MET A 637 -21.98 55.13 24.17
C MET A 637 -20.71 54.48 23.64
N THR A 638 -20.87 53.33 22.99
CA THR A 638 -19.79 52.59 22.35
C THR A 638 -20.04 52.54 20.86
N LEU A 639 -19.10 53.04 20.07
CA LEU A 639 -19.06 52.84 18.62
C LEU A 639 -17.83 52.03 18.31
N ARG A 640 -18.00 50.79 17.86
CA ARG A 640 -16.87 49.92 17.49
C ARG A 640 -17.08 49.30 16.12
N ASP A 641 -15.98 49.09 15.43
CA ASP A 641 -15.93 48.38 14.15
C ASP A 641 -16.85 48.97 13.09
N ASN A 642 -17.13 50.27 13.15
CA ASN A 642 -17.97 50.95 12.17
C ASN A 642 -17.10 51.54 11.04
N TRP A 643 -17.65 51.53 9.83
CA TRP A 643 -17.01 52.08 8.64
C TRP A 643 -17.76 53.33 8.17
N TRP A 644 -17.05 54.39 7.84
CA TRP A 644 -17.66 55.68 7.47
C TRP A 644 -17.30 56.01 6.01
N THR A 645 -18.31 56.35 5.19
CA THR A 645 -18.13 56.72 3.77
C THR A 645 -18.97 57.91 3.35
N GLY A 646 -18.58 58.55 2.25
CA GLY A 646 -19.29 59.69 1.65
C GLY A 646 -18.52 61.00 1.81
N THR A 647 -18.99 62.05 1.14
CA THR A 647 -18.39 63.39 1.17
C THR A 647 -19.39 64.39 1.73
N THR A 648 -19.01 65.09 2.80
CA THR A 648 -19.78 66.23 3.32
C THR A 648 -19.29 67.53 2.68
N ILE A 649 -20.22 68.45 2.34
CA ILE A 649 -19.88 69.79 1.88
C ILE A 649 -19.82 70.68 3.13
N SER A 650 -18.63 70.97 3.67
CA SER A 650 -18.51 71.71 4.94
C SER A 650 -18.31 73.22 4.76
N TYR A 651 -19.05 74.03 5.53
CA TYR A 651 -18.44 75.08 6.35
C TYR A 651 -18.34 74.49 7.77
N SER A 652 -17.12 74.20 8.24
CA SER A 652 -16.79 73.56 9.53
C SER A 652 -17.45 72.19 9.80
N ALA A 653 -16.93 71.11 9.23
CA ALA A 653 -17.27 69.76 9.65
C ALA A 653 -16.62 69.47 11.02
N GLN A 654 -17.41 69.43 12.09
CA GLN A 654 -17.01 68.81 13.36
C GLN A 654 -17.49 67.35 13.34
N GLY A 655 -16.58 66.40 13.15
CA GLY A 655 -16.86 64.98 13.37
C GLY A 655 -17.13 64.70 14.84
N ILE A 656 -18.09 63.80 15.12
CA ILE A 656 -18.55 63.27 16.42
C ILE A 656 -18.53 64.30 17.57
N TYR A 657 -19.70 64.83 17.94
CA TYR A 657 -19.89 65.67 19.12
C TYR A 657 -20.74 64.98 20.18
#